data_AF-A0A8S1V5C2-F1
#
_entry.id   AF-A0A8S1V5C2-F1
#
_cell.length_a   1.000
_cell.length_b   1.000
_cell.length_c   1.000
_cell.angle_alpha   90.00
_cell.angle_beta   90.00
_cell.angle_gamma   90.00
#
_symmetry.space_group_name_H-M   'P 1'
#
loop_
_entity.id
_entity.type
_entity.pdbx_description
1 polymer ?
#
loop_
_entity_poly.entity_id
_entity_poly.type
_entity_poly.pdbx_seq_one_letter_code
_entity_poly.pdbx_strand_id
1 'polypeptide(L)'
;MCKRFNNICNKREMHHEKEQVGVLYEVMSLSNEVDEVFLPILINILKKERIKDCLEFLSQDQNKMEREKKNIKIITGVLKKVKDHDFNTQNYSMDDYKEFKKDLITEISLNKKIIEFLKFLVQLTALDETYIWCGSNSLHLLVLMKIDLKEICVENIRIRNASIIGANLVRCDLSGSEMDNIIISGVNLNQAKLFNCKWRNLGINERIQFNGHIVGVNQVCFSPDGKSLASCSNDNSIILWAVKKGKIKFRIKMKRQVTLVCFSPNNTILAFSQRNVVYLWNLRTEKQMSTLNDHPHYVKSVNFSPDGATVASSSDEFIYLWDFKTGQQKAKLDAHLGYVHSVNFSPDGTILASGGFCIHLWDVKSGQQKAKLDGHAHFVNFSPDGTALASSGYDKSICLWDVKTRQKKQSQMVIMEGFIQFVTLLMGLHQHLVVMISLSVYGMLRQDHKSQISCQQDGHSGYVMSVQFSPDGTALATGSHDNSIRFWDVKTGQQKAQLDGHSGTVNSICYSPDGTTLASGSDDNSIRLWDVKTGSQKAKLVGHQSYVASVNFSPDGTTLASGSDDKSICLWDVKTGQCRVKLDGHSSSVYSVIFSPDGTTIASGSSDKSIRLWYVQTTIEIIPRDNCYKDLLSQFKFPLYHQFCLYNYHTILRICKNPILEIEGALILKGEFIDYQGYDLRQLFKSKGSFILENELKQKQS
;
A
#
# COMPACT_ATOMS: atom_id res chain seq x y z
N MET A 1 -0.90 47.66 4.89
CA MET A 1 -1.46 46.38 5.39
C MET A 1 -1.68 46.35 6.90
N CYS A 2 -0.86 47.01 7.75
CA CYS A 2 -1.05 46.98 9.21
C CYS A 2 -2.30 47.70 9.78
N LYS A 3 -2.95 48.63 9.05
CA LYS A 3 -4.17 49.32 9.53
C LYS A 3 -5.49 48.60 9.25
N ARG A 4 -5.51 47.60 8.35
CA ARG A 4 -6.73 46.84 8.01
C ARG A 4 -6.99 45.66 8.97
N PHE A 5 -5.99 45.28 9.77
CA PHE A 5 -6.05 44.11 10.66
C PHE A 5 -6.68 44.37 12.03
N ASN A 6 -6.61 45.59 12.58
CA ASN A 6 -7.26 45.91 13.86
C ASN A 6 -8.80 45.84 13.82
N ASN A 7 -9.41 45.89 12.63
CA ASN A 7 -10.86 45.88 12.49
C ASN A 7 -11.48 44.47 12.45
N ILE A 8 -10.69 43.41 12.32
CA ILE A 8 -11.20 42.03 12.36
C ILE A 8 -11.15 41.46 13.80
N CYS A 9 -10.37 42.07 14.71
CA CYS A 9 -10.23 41.63 16.10
C CYS A 9 -11.44 41.93 17.01
N ASN A 10 -12.37 42.80 16.61
CA ASN A 10 -13.48 43.23 17.45
C ASN A 10 -14.83 42.67 16.99
N LYS A 11 -15.07 41.37 17.23
CA LYS A 11 -16.40 40.83 17.55
C LYS A 11 -16.30 39.52 18.36
N ARG A 12 -16.78 39.68 19.59
CA ARG A 12 -17.14 38.83 20.75
C ARG A 12 -16.94 37.30 20.76
N GLU A 13 -16.53 36.86 21.95
CA GLU A 13 -16.74 35.56 22.61
C GLU A 13 -15.89 34.34 22.18
N MET A 14 -14.59 34.36 22.52
CA MET A 14 -13.79 33.18 22.92
C MET A 14 -12.56 33.69 23.69
N HIS A 15 -12.67 33.78 25.01
CA HIS A 15 -11.71 34.55 25.83
C HIS A 15 -10.49 33.77 26.34
N HIS A 16 -10.24 32.54 25.89
CA HIS A 16 -8.99 31.82 26.20
C HIS A 16 -8.12 31.44 24.99
N GLU A 17 -8.68 31.28 23.78
CA GLU A 17 -7.90 30.94 22.58
C GLU A 17 -7.24 32.16 21.91
N LYS A 18 -7.81 33.37 22.07
CA LYS A 18 -7.37 34.57 21.32
C LYS A 18 -6.02 35.16 21.77
N GLU A 19 -5.60 34.97 23.02
CA GLU A 19 -4.27 35.41 23.46
C GLU A 19 -3.15 34.54 22.85
N GLN A 20 -3.41 33.24 22.65
CA GLN A 20 -2.44 32.29 22.09
C GLN A 20 -2.18 32.54 20.60
N VAL A 21 -3.20 32.99 19.85
CA VAL A 21 -3.10 33.38 18.44
C VAL A 21 -2.16 34.57 18.23
N GLY A 22 -2.00 35.48 19.19
CA GLY A 22 -1.08 36.62 19.03
C GLY A 22 0.40 36.21 19.05
N VAL A 23 0.74 35.22 19.88
CA VAL A 23 2.13 34.98 20.32
C VAL A 23 2.93 34.14 19.33
N LEU A 24 2.36 33.05 18.80
CA LEU A 24 3.05 32.25 17.77
C LEU A 24 3.26 33.06 16.48
N TYR A 25 2.27 33.87 16.11
CA TYR A 25 2.37 34.80 14.98
C TYR A 25 3.42 35.88 15.20
N GLU A 26 3.56 36.40 16.42
CA GLU A 26 4.64 37.33 16.75
C GLU A 26 6.02 36.69 16.60
N VAL A 27 6.18 35.45 17.08
CA VAL A 27 7.42 34.66 16.93
C VAL A 27 7.75 34.39 15.45
N MET A 28 6.75 34.03 14.63
CA MET A 28 6.94 33.79 13.20
C MET A 28 7.14 35.08 12.39
N SER A 29 6.57 36.20 12.84
CA SER A 29 6.80 37.50 12.19
C SER A 29 8.26 37.93 12.33
N LEU A 30 8.87 37.67 13.49
CA LEU A 30 10.28 37.94 13.75
C LEU A 30 11.21 36.96 13.02
N SER A 31 10.77 35.71 12.78
CA SER A 31 11.57 34.74 12.02
C SER A 31 11.69 35.07 10.53
N ASN A 32 10.80 35.91 9.97
CA ASN A 32 10.93 36.43 8.60
C ASN A 32 12.15 37.33 8.38
N GLU A 33 12.69 37.88 9.46
CA GLU A 33 13.88 38.71 9.43
C GLU A 33 15.19 37.90 9.53
N VAL A 34 15.08 36.58 9.76
CA VAL A 34 16.23 35.68 9.83
C VAL A 34 16.73 35.34 8.42
N ASP A 35 18.05 35.30 8.28
CA ASP A 35 18.71 34.87 7.05
C ASP A 35 18.71 33.33 6.93
N GLU A 36 18.13 32.82 5.84
CA GLU A 36 18.06 31.36 5.58
C GLU A 36 19.44 30.74 5.37
N VAL A 37 20.42 31.50 4.90
CA VAL A 37 21.79 31.01 4.67
C VAL A 37 22.54 30.81 5.99
N PHE A 38 22.17 31.58 7.02
CA PHE A 38 22.87 31.58 8.30
C PHE A 38 22.50 30.39 9.18
N LEU A 39 21.25 29.89 9.11
CA LEU A 39 20.77 28.81 9.98
C LEU A 39 21.57 27.50 9.84
N PRO A 40 21.90 27.00 8.63
CA PRO A 40 22.72 25.80 8.48
C PRO A 40 24.17 25.98 8.94
N ILE A 41 24.74 27.16 8.71
CA ILE A 41 26.10 27.51 9.14
C ILE A 41 26.17 27.48 10.67
N LEU A 42 25.19 28.09 11.33
CA LEU A 42 25.09 28.14 12.77
C LEU A 42 24.94 26.76 13.41
N ILE A 43 24.12 25.88 12.82
CA ILE A 43 24.00 24.49 13.27
C ILE A 43 25.33 23.76 13.16
N ASN A 44 26.08 23.97 12.07
CA ASN A 44 27.39 23.32 11.89
C ASN A 44 28.40 23.80 12.95
N ILE A 45 28.38 25.09 13.30
CA ILE A 45 29.21 25.65 14.38
C ILE A 45 28.82 25.03 15.72
N LEU A 46 27.53 25.06 16.07
CA LEU A 46 27.00 24.47 17.32
C LEU A 46 27.34 22.98 17.45
N LYS A 47 27.24 22.21 16.36
CA LYS A 47 27.59 20.78 16.32
C LYS A 47 29.08 20.54 16.54
N LYS A 48 29.96 21.38 15.97
CA LYS A 48 31.42 21.27 16.15
C LYS A 48 31.84 21.55 17.58
N GLU A 49 31.23 22.54 18.22
CA GLU A 49 31.58 22.96 19.57
C GLU A 49 30.88 22.12 20.68
N ARG A 50 29.90 21.28 20.32
CA ARG A 50 29.18 20.36 21.22
C ARG A 50 28.56 21.04 22.44
N ILE A 51 27.86 22.16 22.23
CA ILE A 51 27.34 22.98 23.33
C ILE A 51 25.89 22.62 23.65
N LYS A 52 25.61 22.45 24.95
CA LYS A 52 24.29 22.06 25.46
C LYS A 52 23.33 23.24 25.67
N ASP A 53 23.84 24.42 26.03
CA ASP A 53 23.02 25.63 26.16
C ASP A 53 23.16 26.50 24.91
N CYS A 54 22.21 26.35 23.99
CA CYS A 54 22.20 27.10 22.74
C CYS A 54 22.01 28.61 22.97
N LEU A 55 21.26 29.03 23.99
CA LEU A 55 21.03 30.45 24.27
C LEU A 55 22.29 31.10 24.84
N GLU A 56 23.00 30.41 25.72
CA GLU A 56 24.27 30.86 26.26
C GLU A 56 25.32 30.96 25.14
N PHE A 57 25.43 29.95 24.27
CA PHE A 57 26.36 29.99 23.15
C PHE A 57 26.10 31.18 22.21
N LEU A 58 24.84 31.35 21.78
CA LEU A 58 24.48 32.45 20.89
C LEU A 58 24.72 33.80 21.55
N SER A 59 24.58 33.90 22.88
CA SER A 59 24.89 35.13 23.63
C SER A 59 26.39 35.42 23.75
N GLN A 60 27.24 34.38 23.84
CA GLN A 60 28.70 34.52 23.89
C GLN A 60 29.27 34.85 22.50
N ASP A 61 28.75 34.22 21.45
CA ASP A 61 29.23 34.41 20.07
C ASP A 61 28.80 35.76 19.45
N GLN A 62 27.77 36.41 20.02
CA GLN A 62 27.43 37.83 19.73
C GLN A 62 28.61 38.77 19.92
N ASN A 63 29.51 38.49 20.87
CA ASN A 63 30.67 39.33 21.14
C ASN A 63 31.81 39.11 20.15
N LYS A 64 31.82 37.96 19.45
CA LYS A 64 32.92 37.51 18.58
C LYS A 64 32.70 37.83 17.11
N MET A 65 31.46 37.84 16.62
CA MET A 65 31.14 37.99 15.19
C MET A 65 30.51 39.35 14.84
N GLU A 66 31.32 40.36 14.52
CA GLU A 66 30.84 41.74 14.27
C GLU A 66 29.93 41.91 13.04
N ARG A 67 30.07 41.07 12.00
CA ARG A 67 29.25 41.18 10.77
C ARG A 67 27.86 40.54 10.89
N GLU A 68 27.67 39.63 11.84
CA GLU A 68 26.47 38.80 11.96
C GLU A 68 25.68 39.05 13.26
N LYS A 69 26.12 40.03 14.07
CA LYS A 69 25.49 40.42 15.37
C LYS A 69 23.98 40.59 15.29
N LYS A 70 23.45 41.08 14.17
CA LYS A 70 22.00 41.30 13.97
C LYS A 70 21.22 39.98 13.91
N ASN A 71 21.67 39.00 13.14
CA ASN A 71 20.98 37.71 12.99
C ASN A 71 21.03 36.91 14.29
N ILE A 72 22.18 36.90 14.98
CA ILE A 72 22.30 36.22 16.27
C ILE A 72 21.37 36.85 17.31
N LYS A 73 21.27 38.19 17.36
CA LYS A 73 20.36 38.88 18.28
C LYS A 73 18.88 38.54 18.00
N ILE A 74 18.49 38.48 16.73
CA ILE A 74 17.13 38.09 16.33
C ILE A 74 16.88 36.62 16.74
N ILE A 75 17.77 35.70 16.40
CA ILE A 75 17.64 34.27 16.73
C ILE A 75 17.58 34.07 18.26
N THR A 76 18.46 34.71 19.03
CA THR A 76 18.42 34.64 20.50
C THR A 76 17.10 35.20 21.06
N GLY A 77 16.57 36.29 20.48
CA GLY A 77 15.29 36.85 20.87
C GLY A 77 14.11 35.92 20.57
N VAL A 78 14.10 35.32 19.37
CA VAL A 78 13.07 34.37 18.93
C VAL A 78 13.13 33.09 19.78
N LEU A 79 14.32 32.54 20.04
CA LEU A 79 14.49 31.34 20.87
C LEU A 79 14.10 31.58 22.33
N LYS A 80 14.42 32.74 22.92
CA LYS A 80 13.92 33.10 24.27
C LYS A 80 12.40 33.13 24.29
N LYS A 81 11.76 33.79 23.31
CA LYS A 81 10.29 33.77 23.19
C LYS A 81 9.73 32.35 23.02
N VAL A 82 10.33 31.51 22.19
CA VAL A 82 9.88 30.11 22.03
C VAL A 82 10.02 29.29 23.32
N LYS A 83 11.11 29.49 24.07
CA LYS A 83 11.38 28.81 25.33
C LYS A 83 10.44 29.26 26.45
N ASP A 84 10.14 30.55 26.49
CA ASP A 84 9.33 31.19 27.54
C ASP A 84 7.80 31.10 27.25
N HIS A 85 7.38 30.59 26.08
CA HIS A 85 5.98 30.55 25.64
C HIS A 85 5.49 29.17 25.15
N ASP A 86 4.18 29.13 24.82
CA ASP A 86 3.37 27.92 24.62
C ASP A 86 3.85 26.92 23.55
N PHE A 87 4.65 27.35 22.57
CA PHE A 87 5.11 26.47 21.47
C PHE A 87 6.01 25.32 21.96
N ASN A 88 6.59 25.47 23.16
CA ASN A 88 7.41 24.47 23.82
C ASN A 88 6.74 23.78 25.02
N THR A 89 5.55 24.23 25.44
CA THR A 89 4.80 23.67 26.58
C THR A 89 3.52 22.94 26.17
N GLN A 90 2.98 23.21 24.97
CA GLN A 90 1.75 22.60 24.45
C GLN A 90 1.97 21.64 23.27
N ASN A 91 1.08 20.66 23.14
CA ASN A 91 1.11 19.66 22.08
C ASN A 91 0.10 19.97 20.96
N TYR A 92 0.59 20.53 19.85
CA TYR A 92 -0.26 20.92 18.72
C TYR A 92 -0.67 19.74 17.82
N SER A 93 -0.24 18.51 18.12
CA SER A 93 -0.66 17.33 17.35
C SER A 93 -2.08 16.86 17.66
N MET A 94 -2.69 17.31 18.75
CA MET A 94 -4.05 16.93 19.16
C MET A 94 -5.12 17.45 18.17
N ASP A 95 -6.26 16.75 18.14
CA ASP A 95 -7.41 17.07 17.27
C ASP A 95 -8.07 18.41 17.64
N ASP A 96 -7.94 18.85 18.90
CA ASP A 96 -8.52 20.09 19.42
C ASP A 96 -8.02 21.34 18.67
N TYR A 97 -6.86 21.26 18.01
CA TYR A 97 -6.23 22.37 17.28
C TYR A 97 -6.41 22.30 15.75
N LYS A 98 -7.33 21.48 15.25
CA LYS A 98 -7.43 21.15 13.81
C LYS A 98 -7.80 22.34 12.92
N GLU A 99 -8.75 23.18 13.32
CA GLU A 99 -9.14 24.37 12.54
C GLU A 99 -8.03 25.43 12.56
N PHE A 100 -7.44 25.69 13.73
CA PHE A 100 -6.28 26.57 13.90
C PHE A 100 -5.09 26.18 13.02
N LYS A 101 -4.74 24.88 12.97
CA LYS A 101 -3.65 24.36 12.12
C LYS A 101 -3.88 24.67 10.64
N LYS A 102 -5.11 24.61 10.15
CA LYS A 102 -5.44 24.80 8.74
C LYS A 102 -5.21 26.26 8.29
N ASP A 103 -5.59 27.22 9.12
CA ASP A 103 -5.39 28.64 8.84
C ASP A 103 -3.90 29.00 8.90
N LEU A 104 -3.21 28.49 9.93
CA LEU A 104 -1.77 28.66 10.12
C LEU A 104 -0.94 28.10 8.95
N ILE A 105 -1.27 26.89 8.46
CA ILE A 105 -0.61 26.24 7.32
C ILE A 105 -0.72 27.06 6.04
N THR A 106 -1.90 27.63 5.80
CA THR A 106 -2.18 28.40 4.58
C THR A 106 -1.27 29.63 4.51
N GLU A 107 -0.99 30.27 5.63
CA GLU A 107 -0.15 31.47 5.70
C GLU A 107 1.36 31.16 5.72
N ILE A 108 1.80 30.13 6.49
CA ILE A 108 3.22 29.70 6.52
C ILE A 108 3.69 29.21 5.14
N SER A 109 2.82 28.54 4.38
CA SER A 109 3.16 27.97 3.06
C SER A 109 3.60 29.00 2.02
N LEU A 110 3.32 30.28 2.27
CA LEU A 110 3.68 31.40 1.38
C LEU A 110 5.08 31.96 1.67
N ASN A 111 5.77 31.53 2.74
CA ASN A 111 7.05 32.12 3.15
C ASN A 111 8.14 31.07 3.39
N LYS A 112 9.09 31.01 2.46
CA LYS A 112 10.24 30.09 2.48
C LYS A 112 11.12 30.25 3.73
N LYS A 113 11.28 31.47 4.25
CA LYS A 113 12.14 31.71 5.43
C LYS A 113 11.59 31.05 6.69
N ILE A 114 10.27 31.04 6.85
CA ILE A 114 9.61 30.37 7.99
C ILE A 114 9.80 28.86 7.87
N ILE A 115 9.72 28.30 6.67
CA ILE A 115 9.95 26.87 6.42
C ILE A 115 11.39 26.49 6.82
N GLU A 116 12.39 27.27 6.43
CA GLU A 116 13.79 27.03 6.82
C GLU A 116 14.00 27.20 8.33
N PHE A 117 13.32 28.16 8.96
CA PHE A 117 13.35 28.31 10.41
C PHE A 117 12.71 27.12 11.15
N LEU A 118 11.59 26.58 10.66
CA LEU A 118 10.97 25.38 11.23
C LEU A 118 11.89 24.15 11.09
N LYS A 119 12.60 24.00 9.97
CA LYS A 119 13.61 22.95 9.79
C LYS A 119 14.76 23.10 10.79
N PHE A 120 15.22 24.34 11.03
CA PHE A 120 16.22 24.65 12.06
C PHE A 120 15.76 24.21 13.46
N LEU A 121 14.50 24.49 13.84
CA LEU A 121 13.95 24.07 15.13
C LEU A 121 13.89 22.54 15.31
N VAL A 122 13.57 21.80 14.24
CA VAL A 122 13.62 20.32 14.28
C VAL A 122 15.04 19.83 14.57
N GLN A 123 16.04 20.42 13.92
CA GLN A 123 17.46 20.06 14.11
C GLN A 123 18.01 20.49 15.47
N LEU A 124 17.48 21.57 16.06
CA LEU A 124 17.89 22.06 17.38
C LEU A 124 17.64 21.04 18.49
N THR A 125 16.62 20.18 18.34
CA THR A 125 16.32 19.11 19.31
C THR A 125 17.45 18.10 19.50
N ALA A 126 18.37 18.01 18.53
CA ALA A 126 19.56 17.16 18.64
C ALA A 126 20.62 17.72 19.59
N LEU A 127 20.59 19.03 19.85
CA LEU A 127 21.56 19.75 20.67
C LEU A 127 21.05 19.99 22.09
N ASP A 128 19.76 20.33 22.23
CA ASP A 128 19.16 20.72 23.50
C ASP A 128 17.75 20.10 23.67
N GLU A 129 17.61 19.30 24.74
CA GLU A 129 16.38 18.58 25.07
C GLU A 129 15.24 19.51 25.49
N THR A 130 15.54 20.75 25.91
CA THR A 130 14.52 21.71 26.28
C THR A 130 13.63 22.10 25.10
N TYR A 131 14.06 21.88 23.85
CA TYR A 131 13.34 22.21 22.62
C TYR A 131 12.59 21.02 21.97
N ILE A 132 12.46 19.88 22.66
CA ILE A 132 11.82 18.67 22.10
C ILE A 132 10.39 18.95 21.62
N TRP A 133 9.59 19.66 22.41
CA TRP A 133 8.20 19.95 22.07
C TRP A 133 8.09 20.91 20.90
N CYS A 134 8.89 21.98 20.86
CA CYS A 134 8.88 22.89 19.73
C CYS A 134 9.36 22.21 18.43
N GLY A 135 10.36 21.34 18.49
CA GLY A 135 10.78 20.55 17.33
C GLY A 135 9.73 19.55 16.86
N SER A 136 9.01 18.93 17.81
CA SER A 136 7.90 18.02 17.50
C SER A 136 6.74 18.73 16.81
N ASN A 137 6.36 19.90 17.31
CA ASN A 137 5.34 20.77 16.72
C ASN A 137 5.79 21.27 15.33
N SER A 138 7.05 21.65 15.18
CA SER A 138 7.63 22.10 13.91
C SER A 138 7.61 21.00 12.84
N LEU A 139 8.01 19.76 13.19
CA LEU A 139 7.96 18.65 12.25
C LEU A 139 6.52 18.32 11.85
N HIS A 140 5.59 18.30 12.81
CA HIS A 140 4.19 18.01 12.52
C HIS A 140 3.59 19.03 11.54
N LEU A 141 3.87 20.33 11.72
CA LEU A 141 3.42 21.38 10.79
C LEU A 141 4.04 21.21 9.40
N LEU A 142 5.35 20.96 9.30
CA LEU A 142 6.03 20.72 8.02
C LEU A 142 5.42 19.55 7.24
N VAL A 143 5.04 18.48 7.94
CA VAL A 143 4.39 17.31 7.31
C VAL A 143 2.96 17.61 6.88
N LEU A 144 2.16 18.30 7.71
CA LEU A 144 0.80 18.71 7.33
C LEU A 144 0.78 19.63 6.11
N MET A 145 1.80 20.50 5.98
CA MET A 145 2.03 21.36 4.81
C MET A 145 2.48 20.57 3.57
N LYS A 146 2.77 19.26 3.68
CA LYS A 146 3.34 18.41 2.63
C LYS A 146 4.66 18.97 2.06
N ILE A 147 5.46 19.64 2.90
CA ILE A 147 6.80 20.07 2.51
C ILE A 147 7.66 18.83 2.24
N ASP A 148 8.41 18.85 1.14
CA ASP A 148 9.39 17.83 0.86
C ASP A 148 10.59 17.98 1.82
N LEU A 149 10.81 16.98 2.65
CA LEU A 149 11.87 16.95 3.66
C LEU A 149 13.08 16.13 3.20
N LYS A 150 13.16 15.80 1.90
CA LYS A 150 14.26 15.05 1.29
C LYS A 150 15.64 15.64 1.63
N GLU A 151 16.60 14.76 1.89
CA GLU A 151 18.02 15.08 2.13
C GLU A 151 18.30 15.97 3.37
N ILE A 152 17.34 16.17 4.26
CA ILE A 152 17.58 16.84 5.53
C ILE A 152 18.40 15.91 6.45
N CYS A 153 19.54 16.40 6.94
CA CYS A 153 20.33 15.73 7.98
C CYS A 153 19.74 16.05 9.37
N VAL A 154 19.11 15.06 10.01
CA VAL A 154 18.39 15.14 11.30
C VAL A 154 18.88 14.04 12.24
N GLU A 155 20.19 13.96 12.45
CA GLU A 155 20.79 13.02 13.38
C GLU A 155 20.49 13.41 14.84
N ASN A 156 20.30 12.40 15.70
CA ASN A 156 20.09 12.51 17.15
C ASN A 156 18.90 13.37 17.58
N ILE A 157 17.92 13.58 16.71
CA ILE A 157 16.74 14.38 17.06
C ILE A 157 15.85 13.62 18.04
N ARG A 158 15.14 14.36 18.88
CA ARG A 158 14.18 13.78 19.83
C ARG A 158 12.81 14.40 19.59
N ILE A 159 11.84 13.56 19.23
CA ILE A 159 10.49 13.97 18.88
C ILE A 159 9.49 13.15 19.67
N ARG A 160 8.44 13.81 20.16
CA ARG A 160 7.37 13.20 20.95
C ARG A 160 6.00 13.63 20.44
N ASN A 161 5.04 12.70 20.48
CA ASN A 161 3.63 12.97 20.22
C ASN A 161 3.39 13.67 18.86
N ALA A 162 4.05 13.22 17.80
CA ALA A 162 3.91 13.80 16.45
C ALA A 162 3.20 12.85 15.49
N SER A 163 2.52 13.40 14.48
CA SER A 163 2.03 12.62 13.35
C SER A 163 2.82 12.99 12.10
N ILE A 164 3.44 11.99 11.48
CA ILE A 164 4.26 12.15 10.26
C ILE A 164 3.62 11.45 9.04
N ILE A 165 2.29 11.33 9.02
CA ILE A 165 1.55 10.66 7.94
C ILE A 165 1.85 11.31 6.58
N GLY A 166 2.29 10.51 5.61
CA GLY A 166 2.58 10.96 4.25
C GLY A 166 3.90 11.73 4.08
N ALA A 167 4.74 11.81 5.13
CA ALA A 167 6.00 12.55 5.09
C ALA A 167 6.99 11.95 4.06
N ASN A 168 7.72 12.81 3.35
CA ASN A 168 8.77 12.42 2.41
C ASN A 168 10.15 12.68 3.04
N LEU A 169 10.79 11.62 3.53
CA LEU A 169 12.07 11.65 4.25
C LEU A 169 13.17 10.90 3.48
N VAL A 170 13.11 10.98 2.15
CA VAL A 170 14.06 10.31 1.27
C VAL A 170 15.47 10.82 1.54
N ARG A 171 16.46 9.92 1.65
CA ARG A 171 17.88 10.23 1.91
C ARG A 171 18.15 11.04 3.20
N CYS A 172 17.20 11.14 4.11
CA CYS A 172 17.42 11.81 5.39
C CYS A 172 18.30 10.97 6.32
N ASP A 173 19.15 11.63 7.11
CA ASP A 173 19.90 10.95 8.18
C ASP A 173 19.17 11.14 9.51
N LEU A 174 18.56 10.08 10.02
CA LEU A 174 17.84 10.05 11.30
C LEU A 174 18.63 9.33 12.39
N SER A 175 19.89 9.01 12.16
CA SER A 175 20.70 8.17 13.06
C SER A 175 20.74 8.72 14.49
N GLY A 176 20.54 7.85 15.48
CA GLY A 176 20.55 8.16 16.91
C GLY A 176 19.28 8.85 17.43
N SER A 177 18.27 9.03 16.58
CA SER A 177 17.04 9.75 16.95
C SER A 177 16.12 8.96 17.86
N GLU A 178 15.42 9.66 18.76
CA GLU A 178 14.39 9.11 19.64
C GLU A 178 13.02 9.65 19.25
N MET A 179 12.13 8.75 18.86
CA MET A 179 10.78 9.01 18.39
C MET A 179 9.81 8.31 19.34
N ASP A 180 9.02 9.07 20.10
CA ASP A 180 8.09 8.51 21.10
C ASP A 180 6.64 8.95 20.83
N ASN A 181 5.71 8.00 20.87
CA ASN A 181 4.29 8.18 20.59
C ASN A 181 4.03 8.85 19.23
N ILE A 182 4.58 8.27 18.16
CA ILE A 182 4.45 8.79 16.79
C ILE A 182 3.44 7.98 15.97
N ILE A 183 2.55 8.67 15.27
CA ILE A 183 1.63 8.06 14.30
C ILE A 183 2.24 8.13 12.90
N ILE A 184 2.44 6.97 12.28
CA ILE A 184 2.99 6.84 10.92
C ILE A 184 2.00 6.15 9.97
N SER A 185 1.93 6.64 8.74
CA SER A 185 1.25 5.97 7.62
C SER A 185 1.71 6.61 6.31
N GLY A 186 2.02 5.79 5.29
CA GLY A 186 2.44 6.29 3.97
C GLY A 186 3.72 7.16 3.98
N VAL A 187 4.61 6.95 4.95
CA VAL A 187 5.89 7.67 5.06
C VAL A 187 6.90 7.11 4.08
N ASN A 188 7.53 7.96 3.26
CA ASN A 188 8.59 7.55 2.34
C ASN A 188 9.95 7.73 3.01
N LEU A 189 10.63 6.62 3.29
CA LEU A 189 11.95 6.56 3.95
C LEU A 189 13.03 5.99 3.01
N ASN A 190 12.82 6.05 1.69
CA ASN A 190 13.79 5.48 0.74
C ASN A 190 15.17 6.12 0.94
N GLN A 191 16.20 5.27 1.11
CA GLN A 191 17.59 5.68 1.36
C GLN A 191 17.80 6.51 2.65
N ALA A 192 16.84 6.58 3.56
CA ALA A 192 17.03 7.22 4.86
C ALA A 192 17.92 6.36 5.77
N LYS A 193 18.81 6.99 6.55
CA LYS A 193 19.66 6.31 7.54
C LYS A 193 18.96 6.29 8.90
N LEU A 194 18.82 5.12 9.50
CA LEU A 194 18.10 4.90 10.76
C LEU A 194 18.96 4.18 11.81
N PHE A 195 20.26 4.49 11.86
CA PHE A 195 21.18 3.81 12.79
C PHE A 195 20.83 4.16 14.24
N ASN A 196 20.72 3.17 15.13
CA ASN A 196 20.47 3.38 16.57
C ASN A 196 19.25 4.27 16.91
N CYS A 197 18.22 4.27 16.05
CA CYS A 197 16.99 4.99 16.32
C CYS A 197 16.11 4.24 17.34
N LYS A 198 15.42 4.97 18.20
CA LYS A 198 14.42 4.42 19.11
C LYS A 198 13.03 4.88 18.68
N TRP A 199 12.14 3.93 18.40
CA TRP A 199 10.75 4.21 18.06
C TRP A 199 9.85 3.55 19.10
N ARG A 200 9.26 4.36 19.96
CA ARG A 200 8.43 3.92 21.09
C ARG A 200 6.98 4.34 20.83
N ASN A 201 6.03 3.48 21.20
CA ASN A 201 4.59 3.75 21.09
C ASN A 201 4.16 4.14 19.66
N LEU A 202 4.63 3.39 18.65
CA LEU A 202 4.35 3.70 17.25
C LEU A 202 2.91 3.32 16.87
N GLY A 203 2.15 4.26 16.31
CA GLY A 203 0.82 4.02 15.75
C GLY A 203 0.87 3.84 14.24
N ILE A 204 0.58 2.65 13.73
CA ILE A 204 0.56 2.37 12.28
C ILE A 204 -0.89 2.27 11.80
N ASN A 205 -1.31 3.15 10.89
CA ASN A 205 -2.60 3.02 10.18
C ASN A 205 -2.41 2.16 8.92
N GLU A 206 -2.36 0.83 9.07
CA GLU A 206 -2.42 -0.11 7.96
C GLU A 206 -3.85 -0.59 7.69
N ARG A 207 -4.16 -0.93 6.42
CA ARG A 207 -5.40 -1.64 6.07
C ARG A 207 -5.43 -2.95 6.85
N ILE A 208 -6.50 -3.19 7.59
CA ILE A 208 -6.67 -4.39 8.40
C ILE A 208 -6.80 -5.61 7.48
N GLN A 209 -5.77 -6.47 7.47
CA GLN A 209 -5.81 -7.76 6.77
C GLN A 209 -6.39 -8.84 7.70
N PHE A 210 -7.39 -9.57 7.22
CA PHE A 210 -8.05 -10.65 7.96
C PHE A 210 -7.41 -12.01 7.63
N ASN A 211 -6.37 -12.37 8.39
CA ASN A 211 -5.64 -13.63 8.19
C ASN A 211 -6.24 -14.75 9.06
N GLY A 212 -6.64 -15.87 8.45
CA GLY A 212 -7.11 -17.02 9.22
C GLY A 212 -7.72 -18.19 8.45
N HIS A 213 -8.14 -18.02 7.20
CA HIS A 213 -8.48 -19.14 6.32
C HIS A 213 -7.22 -19.78 5.74
N ILE A 214 -7.25 -21.11 5.56
CA ILE A 214 -6.12 -21.88 5.04
C ILE A 214 -6.21 -22.04 3.52
N VAL A 215 -7.43 -21.96 2.98
CA VAL A 215 -7.76 -22.13 1.56
C VAL A 215 -8.60 -20.93 1.10
N GLY A 216 -8.75 -20.75 -0.21
CA GLY A 216 -9.55 -19.69 -0.82
C GLY A 216 -10.92 -19.48 -0.16
N VAL A 217 -11.26 -18.21 0.04
CA VAL A 217 -12.52 -17.75 0.62
C VAL A 217 -13.60 -17.78 -0.46
N ASN A 218 -14.74 -18.41 -0.16
CA ASN A 218 -15.85 -18.58 -1.09
C ASN A 218 -16.79 -17.36 -1.09
N GLN A 219 -17.16 -16.88 0.10
CA GLN A 219 -18.05 -15.73 0.26
C GLN A 219 -17.70 -14.96 1.54
N VAL A 220 -17.97 -13.65 1.48
CA VAL A 220 -17.92 -12.75 2.63
C VAL A 220 -19.23 -11.97 2.74
N CYS A 221 -19.60 -11.61 3.97
CA CYS A 221 -20.78 -10.80 4.24
C CYS A 221 -20.51 -9.89 5.45
N PHE A 222 -20.83 -8.61 5.35
CA PHE A 222 -20.80 -7.72 6.52
C PHE A 222 -22.06 -7.88 7.35
N SER A 223 -21.93 -7.71 8.67
CA SER A 223 -23.11 -7.50 9.51
C SER A 223 -23.81 -6.19 9.13
N PRO A 224 -25.14 -6.08 9.32
CA PRO A 224 -25.89 -4.87 8.97
C PRO A 224 -25.37 -3.58 9.65
N ASP A 225 -24.73 -3.69 10.82
CA ASP A 225 -24.12 -2.58 11.55
C ASP A 225 -22.66 -2.27 11.12
N GLY A 226 -22.09 -3.03 10.19
CA GLY A 226 -20.72 -2.91 9.70
C GLY A 226 -19.62 -3.24 10.71
N LYS A 227 -19.97 -3.71 11.93
CA LYS A 227 -18.98 -3.97 13.00
C LYS A 227 -18.34 -5.35 12.89
N SER A 228 -19.01 -6.28 12.22
CA SER A 228 -18.56 -7.66 12.04
C SER A 228 -18.53 -8.02 10.56
N LEU A 229 -17.65 -8.95 10.21
CA LEU A 229 -17.56 -9.55 8.89
C LEU A 229 -17.62 -11.06 9.08
N ALA A 230 -18.43 -11.78 8.31
CA ALA A 230 -18.38 -13.23 8.23
C ALA A 230 -17.72 -13.64 6.91
N SER A 231 -16.87 -14.66 6.95
CA SER A 231 -16.27 -15.28 5.79
C SER A 231 -16.41 -16.79 5.84
N CYS A 232 -16.61 -17.44 4.70
CA CYS A 232 -16.60 -18.89 4.57
C CYS A 232 -15.59 -19.35 3.52
N SER A 233 -15.02 -20.54 3.69
CA SER A 233 -13.94 -21.06 2.85
C SER A 233 -14.09 -22.55 2.54
N ASN A 234 -13.36 -22.99 1.52
CA ASN A 234 -13.17 -24.40 1.17
C ASN A 234 -12.37 -25.18 2.23
N ASP A 235 -11.80 -24.52 3.24
CA ASP A 235 -11.20 -25.16 4.41
C ASP A 235 -12.24 -25.70 5.43
N ASN A 236 -13.52 -25.71 5.05
CA ASN A 236 -14.66 -26.12 5.86
C ASN A 236 -14.91 -25.23 7.09
N SER A 237 -14.40 -23.99 7.10
CA SER A 237 -14.61 -23.07 8.21
C SER A 237 -15.39 -21.82 7.83
N ILE A 238 -16.07 -21.28 8.84
CA ILE A 238 -16.67 -19.95 8.84
C ILE A 238 -15.99 -19.17 9.95
N ILE A 239 -15.53 -17.96 9.63
CA ILE A 239 -14.86 -17.09 10.59
C ILE A 239 -15.66 -15.79 10.70
N LEU A 240 -15.94 -15.40 11.94
CA LEU A 240 -16.50 -14.09 12.26
C LEU A 240 -15.38 -13.16 12.72
N TRP A 241 -15.27 -11.98 12.11
CA TRP A 241 -14.22 -11.00 12.36
C TRP A 241 -14.78 -9.75 13.02
N ALA A 242 -14.00 -9.12 13.88
CA ALA A 242 -14.23 -7.77 14.37
C ALA A 242 -13.55 -6.76 13.42
N VAL A 243 -14.34 -6.02 12.65
CA VAL A 243 -13.85 -5.20 11.53
C VAL A 243 -12.82 -4.18 11.96
N LYS A 244 -13.09 -3.44 13.05
CA LYS A 244 -12.17 -2.41 13.57
C LYS A 244 -10.85 -2.94 14.12
N LYS A 245 -10.80 -4.22 14.53
CA LYS A 245 -9.63 -4.80 15.22
C LYS A 245 -8.86 -5.80 14.36
N GLY A 246 -9.45 -6.29 13.27
CA GLY A 246 -8.88 -7.40 12.48
C GLY A 246 -8.88 -8.75 13.18
N LYS A 247 -9.47 -8.85 14.38
CA LYS A 247 -9.41 -10.05 15.20
C LYS A 247 -10.57 -10.98 14.92
N ILE A 248 -10.29 -12.28 15.02
CA ILE A 248 -11.31 -13.34 15.00
C ILE A 248 -12.15 -13.22 16.28
N LYS A 249 -13.47 -13.16 16.13
CA LYS A 249 -14.43 -13.29 17.23
C LYS A 249 -14.61 -14.76 17.59
N PHE A 250 -14.96 -15.60 16.62
CA PHE A 250 -15.02 -17.04 16.77
C PHE A 250 -14.98 -17.73 15.39
N ARG A 251 -14.80 -19.06 15.41
CA ARG A 251 -14.69 -19.92 14.24
C ARG A 251 -15.67 -21.08 14.35
N ILE A 252 -16.45 -21.30 13.30
CA ILE A 252 -17.31 -22.48 13.17
C ILE A 252 -16.61 -23.44 12.21
N LYS A 253 -16.36 -24.68 12.63
CA LYS A 253 -15.79 -25.73 11.79
C LYS A 253 -16.88 -26.70 11.37
N MET A 254 -17.06 -26.83 10.07
CA MET A 254 -18.05 -27.71 9.46
C MET A 254 -17.39 -29.00 8.96
N LYS A 255 -18.22 -30.02 8.69
CA LYS A 255 -17.73 -31.31 8.18
C LYS A 255 -17.36 -31.25 6.70
N ARG A 256 -17.90 -30.29 5.96
CA ARG A 256 -17.70 -30.10 4.52
C ARG A 256 -17.63 -28.61 4.19
N GLN A 257 -17.29 -28.33 2.94
CA GLN A 257 -17.11 -26.97 2.45
C GLN A 257 -18.38 -26.16 2.64
N VAL A 258 -18.20 -24.91 3.07
CA VAL A 258 -19.27 -23.94 3.23
C VAL A 258 -19.18 -22.97 2.06
N THR A 259 -20.25 -22.89 1.29
CA THR A 259 -20.26 -22.12 0.04
C THR A 259 -20.88 -20.75 0.23
N LEU A 260 -21.83 -20.61 1.15
CA LEU A 260 -22.59 -19.37 1.32
C LEU A 260 -22.63 -18.91 2.77
N VAL A 261 -22.70 -17.59 2.98
CA VAL A 261 -22.89 -16.96 4.29
C VAL A 261 -23.66 -15.64 4.17
N CYS A 262 -24.63 -15.42 5.07
CA CYS A 262 -25.45 -14.20 5.10
C CYS A 262 -25.92 -13.90 6.54
N PHE A 263 -25.98 -12.61 6.91
CA PHE A 263 -26.52 -12.16 8.20
C PHE A 263 -28.02 -11.90 8.13
N SER A 264 -28.71 -12.13 9.26
CA SER A 264 -30.05 -11.59 9.45
C SER A 264 -30.02 -10.06 9.59
N PRO A 265 -31.07 -9.32 9.18
CA PRO A 265 -31.10 -7.86 9.23
C PRO A 265 -30.91 -7.27 10.64
N ASN A 266 -31.31 -8.01 11.67
CA ASN A 266 -31.15 -7.62 13.08
C ASN A 266 -29.81 -8.06 13.70
N ASN A 267 -28.89 -8.62 12.91
CA ASN A 267 -27.57 -9.08 13.34
C ASN A 267 -27.59 -10.12 14.48
N THR A 268 -28.68 -10.90 14.58
CA THR A 268 -28.81 -11.94 15.62
C THR A 268 -28.43 -13.33 15.10
N ILE A 269 -28.50 -13.54 13.79
CA ILE A 269 -28.39 -14.86 13.18
C ILE A 269 -27.49 -14.81 11.95
N LEU A 270 -26.77 -15.91 11.76
CA LEU A 270 -25.95 -16.19 10.60
C LEU A 270 -26.55 -17.39 9.88
N ALA A 271 -26.95 -17.21 8.63
CA ALA A 271 -27.31 -18.31 7.75
C ALA A 271 -26.10 -18.70 6.90
N PHE A 272 -25.85 -20.00 6.75
CA PHE A 272 -24.82 -20.51 5.87
C PHE A 272 -25.22 -21.85 5.26
N SER A 273 -24.70 -22.17 4.08
CA SER A 273 -25.04 -23.41 3.39
C SER A 273 -23.88 -24.40 3.34
N GLN A 274 -24.22 -25.68 3.52
CA GLN A 274 -23.34 -26.80 3.29
C GLN A 274 -24.06 -27.80 2.38
N ARG A 275 -23.65 -27.86 1.11
CA ARG A 275 -24.33 -28.63 0.06
C ARG A 275 -25.79 -28.23 -0.13
N ASN A 276 -26.72 -29.12 0.17
CA ASN A 276 -28.17 -28.98 0.02
C ASN A 276 -28.87 -28.61 1.35
N VAL A 277 -28.11 -28.13 2.34
CA VAL A 277 -28.67 -27.75 3.65
C VAL A 277 -28.27 -26.32 3.97
N VAL A 278 -29.23 -25.53 4.47
CA VAL A 278 -28.98 -24.23 5.07
C VAL A 278 -29.07 -24.35 6.59
N TYR A 279 -28.03 -23.89 7.29
CA TYR A 279 -27.97 -23.83 8.74
C TYR A 279 -28.27 -22.42 9.22
N LEU A 280 -29.11 -22.29 10.25
CA LEU A 280 -29.34 -21.05 10.96
C LEU A 280 -28.62 -21.08 12.30
N TRP A 281 -27.69 -20.14 12.51
CA TRP A 281 -26.82 -20.08 13.68
C TRP A 281 -27.07 -18.82 14.48
N ASN A 282 -27.31 -18.97 15.78
CA ASN A 282 -27.51 -17.84 16.67
C ASN A 282 -26.17 -17.22 17.08
N LEU A 283 -25.97 -15.94 16.76
CA LEU A 283 -24.73 -15.23 17.05
C LEU A 283 -24.57 -14.87 18.54
N ARG A 284 -25.67 -14.85 19.31
CA ARG A 284 -25.64 -14.55 20.75
C ARG A 284 -25.37 -15.79 21.59
N THR A 285 -25.97 -16.92 21.26
CA THR A 285 -25.79 -18.18 22.02
C THR A 285 -24.69 -19.07 21.45
N GLU A 286 -24.16 -18.72 20.27
CA GLU A 286 -23.16 -19.52 19.54
C GLU A 286 -23.59 -20.97 19.33
N LYS A 287 -24.88 -21.17 19.07
CA LYS A 287 -25.47 -22.48 18.81
C LYS A 287 -26.29 -22.49 17.53
N GLN A 288 -26.28 -23.65 16.87
CA GLN A 288 -27.22 -23.95 15.79
C GLN A 288 -28.65 -23.91 16.33
N MET A 289 -29.54 -23.24 15.59
CA MET A 289 -30.97 -23.15 15.92
C MET A 289 -31.78 -24.20 15.16
N SER A 290 -31.77 -24.11 13.84
CA SER A 290 -32.56 -24.96 12.95
C SER A 290 -31.85 -25.13 11.61
N THR A 291 -32.34 -26.08 10.81
CA THR A 291 -31.80 -26.40 9.48
C THR A 291 -32.92 -26.46 8.47
N LEU A 292 -32.69 -25.90 7.29
CA LEU A 292 -33.61 -25.94 6.16
C LEU A 292 -33.11 -27.04 5.21
N ASN A 293 -33.81 -28.18 5.17
CA ASN A 293 -33.29 -29.44 4.62
C ASN A 293 -34.05 -29.97 3.39
N ASP A 294 -35.05 -29.25 2.86
CA ASP A 294 -35.88 -29.78 1.74
C ASP A 294 -35.31 -29.46 0.36
N HIS A 295 -34.04 -29.05 0.26
CA HIS A 295 -33.40 -28.81 -1.03
C HIS A 295 -32.95 -30.13 -1.69
N PRO A 296 -33.38 -30.42 -2.93
CA PRO A 296 -33.00 -31.64 -3.64
C PRO A 296 -31.52 -31.61 -4.05
N HIS A 297 -30.97 -30.42 -4.31
CA HIS A 297 -29.61 -30.22 -4.79
C HIS A 297 -28.89 -29.08 -4.05
N TYR A 298 -27.65 -28.79 -4.47
CA TYR A 298 -26.81 -27.75 -3.89
C TYR A 298 -27.52 -26.39 -3.84
N VAL A 299 -27.48 -25.76 -2.67
CA VAL A 299 -28.00 -24.40 -2.49
C VAL A 299 -27.03 -23.41 -3.15
N LYS A 300 -27.55 -22.59 -4.07
CA LYS A 300 -26.76 -21.62 -4.86
C LYS A 300 -26.85 -20.19 -4.33
N SER A 301 -27.94 -19.85 -3.66
CA SER A 301 -28.13 -18.53 -3.05
C SER A 301 -29.00 -18.64 -1.79
N VAL A 302 -28.75 -17.77 -0.81
CA VAL A 302 -29.53 -17.66 0.42
C VAL A 302 -29.53 -16.21 0.90
N ASN A 303 -30.72 -15.64 1.15
CA ASN A 303 -30.86 -14.27 1.64
C ASN A 303 -32.08 -14.11 2.54
N PHE A 304 -31.98 -13.23 3.53
CA PHE A 304 -33.09 -12.84 4.38
C PHE A 304 -33.92 -11.73 3.74
N SER A 305 -35.23 -11.74 3.97
CA SER A 305 -36.07 -10.57 3.72
C SER A 305 -35.67 -9.40 4.64
N PRO A 306 -35.89 -8.13 4.25
CA PRO A 306 -35.50 -6.96 5.06
C PRO A 306 -36.11 -6.94 6.47
N ASP A 307 -37.31 -7.49 6.64
CA ASP A 307 -37.98 -7.66 7.93
C ASP A 307 -37.45 -8.85 8.76
N GLY A 308 -36.60 -9.69 8.17
CA GLY A 308 -36.04 -10.90 8.77
C GLY A 308 -37.03 -12.05 8.96
N ALA A 309 -38.28 -11.93 8.49
CA ALA A 309 -39.32 -12.94 8.71
C ALA A 309 -39.26 -14.12 7.73
N THR A 310 -38.62 -13.92 6.57
CA THR A 310 -38.57 -14.92 5.50
C THR A 310 -37.13 -15.12 5.04
N VAL A 311 -36.74 -16.37 4.79
CA VAL A 311 -35.48 -16.71 4.14
C VAL A 311 -35.80 -17.19 2.74
N ALA A 312 -35.19 -16.60 1.72
CA ALA A 312 -35.22 -17.12 0.37
C ALA A 312 -33.94 -17.92 0.11
N SER A 313 -34.08 -19.06 -0.56
CA SER A 313 -32.95 -19.88 -0.98
C SER A 313 -33.22 -20.46 -2.36
N SER A 314 -32.18 -20.65 -3.17
CA SER A 314 -32.29 -21.30 -4.47
C SER A 314 -31.56 -22.64 -4.50
N SER A 315 -32.18 -23.63 -5.12
CA SER A 315 -31.61 -24.95 -5.39
C SER A 315 -32.20 -25.48 -6.68
N ASP A 316 -31.32 -25.88 -7.60
CA ASP A 316 -31.71 -26.32 -8.93
C ASP A 316 -32.52 -25.24 -9.69
N GLU A 317 -33.67 -25.59 -10.26
CA GLU A 317 -34.57 -24.68 -10.98
C GLU A 317 -35.56 -23.95 -10.04
N PHE A 318 -35.50 -24.24 -8.73
CA PHE A 318 -36.52 -23.82 -7.78
C PHE A 318 -36.02 -22.79 -6.77
N ILE A 319 -36.96 -21.98 -6.30
CA ILE A 319 -36.76 -21.06 -5.18
C ILE A 319 -37.65 -21.49 -4.03
N TYR A 320 -37.09 -21.51 -2.84
CA TYR A 320 -37.75 -21.91 -1.61
C TYR A 320 -37.81 -20.72 -0.67
N LEU A 321 -39.03 -20.39 -0.22
CA LEU A 321 -39.28 -19.40 0.82
C LEU A 321 -39.54 -20.13 2.13
N TRP A 322 -38.85 -19.72 3.19
CA TRP A 322 -38.94 -20.34 4.50
C TRP A 322 -39.42 -19.33 5.52
N ASP A 323 -40.27 -19.76 6.45
CA ASP A 323 -40.51 -19.00 7.66
C ASP A 323 -39.28 -19.05 8.55
N PHE A 324 -38.76 -17.88 8.89
CA PHE A 324 -37.56 -17.81 9.72
C PHE A 324 -37.82 -18.36 11.14
N LYS A 325 -39.00 -18.11 11.73
CA LYS A 325 -39.27 -18.49 13.13
C LYS A 325 -39.49 -19.99 13.27
N THR A 326 -40.24 -20.59 12.35
CA THR A 326 -40.59 -22.02 12.42
C THR A 326 -39.63 -22.92 11.65
N GLY A 327 -38.85 -22.36 10.72
CA GLY A 327 -38.00 -23.13 9.80
C GLY A 327 -38.79 -23.91 8.75
N GLN A 328 -40.11 -23.72 8.67
CA GLN A 328 -40.95 -24.42 7.71
C GLN A 328 -40.96 -23.72 6.35
N GLN A 329 -41.09 -24.50 5.29
CA GLN A 329 -41.24 -23.98 3.94
C GLN A 329 -42.61 -23.28 3.80
N LYS A 330 -42.60 -22.00 3.45
CA LYS A 330 -43.79 -21.18 3.14
C LYS A 330 -44.29 -21.43 1.72
N ALA A 331 -43.37 -21.45 0.76
CA ALA A 331 -43.69 -21.57 -0.65
C ALA A 331 -42.51 -22.12 -1.45
N LYS A 332 -42.83 -22.78 -2.56
CA LYS A 332 -41.88 -23.19 -3.60
C LYS A 332 -42.27 -22.47 -4.89
N LEU A 333 -41.35 -21.71 -5.46
CA LEU A 333 -41.54 -20.98 -6.71
C LEU A 333 -40.85 -21.73 -7.84
N ASP A 334 -41.59 -21.96 -8.91
CA ASP A 334 -41.21 -22.79 -10.04
C ASP A 334 -41.57 -22.08 -11.35
N ALA A 335 -40.57 -21.53 -12.03
CA ALA A 335 -40.73 -20.92 -13.34
C ALA A 335 -39.43 -20.82 -14.17
N HIS A 336 -38.29 -21.25 -13.63
CA HIS A 336 -37.01 -21.13 -14.33
C HIS A 336 -36.79 -22.35 -15.21
N LEU A 337 -36.35 -22.12 -16.45
CA LEU A 337 -35.92 -23.18 -17.37
C LEU A 337 -34.42 -23.44 -17.19
N GLY A 338 -34.00 -23.80 -15.96
CA GLY A 338 -32.62 -24.05 -15.58
C GLY A 338 -32.21 -23.48 -14.22
N TYR A 339 -30.93 -23.63 -13.87
CA TYR A 339 -30.42 -23.32 -12.54
C TYR A 339 -30.66 -21.86 -12.10
N VAL A 340 -31.23 -21.69 -10.90
CA VAL A 340 -31.37 -20.41 -10.22
C VAL A 340 -30.11 -20.13 -9.41
N HIS A 341 -29.30 -19.22 -9.92
CA HIS A 341 -27.99 -18.90 -9.36
C HIS A 341 -28.04 -17.85 -8.26
N SER A 342 -29.02 -16.96 -8.28
CA SER A 342 -29.11 -15.84 -7.35
C SER A 342 -30.55 -15.46 -7.04
N VAL A 343 -30.84 -15.20 -5.76
CA VAL A 343 -32.11 -14.62 -5.30
C VAL A 343 -31.85 -13.43 -4.38
N ASN A 344 -32.57 -12.33 -4.57
CA ASN A 344 -32.42 -11.12 -3.75
C ASN A 344 -33.76 -10.41 -3.57
N PHE A 345 -34.02 -9.95 -2.34
CA PHE A 345 -35.20 -9.16 -2.01
C PHE A 345 -35.00 -7.69 -2.38
N SER A 346 -36.07 -7.02 -2.78
CA SER A 346 -36.12 -5.57 -2.83
C SER A 346 -35.98 -4.99 -1.42
N PRO A 347 -35.50 -3.75 -1.26
CA PRO A 347 -35.31 -3.12 0.07
C PRO A 347 -36.59 -3.00 0.90
N ASP A 348 -37.75 -2.90 0.25
CA ASP A 348 -39.07 -2.88 0.90
C ASP A 348 -39.62 -4.29 1.18
N GLY A 349 -38.94 -5.34 0.72
CA GLY A 349 -39.32 -6.75 0.91
C GLY A 349 -40.53 -7.20 0.10
N THR A 350 -41.06 -6.37 -0.82
CA THR A 350 -42.28 -6.69 -1.57
C THR A 350 -42.02 -7.55 -2.81
N ILE A 351 -40.82 -7.44 -3.39
CA ILE A 351 -40.41 -8.11 -4.61
C ILE A 351 -39.20 -9.00 -4.31
N LEU A 352 -39.20 -10.20 -4.87
CA LEU A 352 -38.03 -11.07 -4.94
C LEU A 352 -37.57 -11.14 -6.39
N ALA A 353 -36.31 -10.81 -6.66
CA ALA A 353 -35.69 -11.06 -7.95
C ALA A 353 -34.93 -12.38 -7.91
N SER A 354 -34.99 -13.12 -9.00
CA SER A 354 -34.21 -14.35 -9.18
C SER A 354 -33.58 -14.41 -10.56
N GLY A 355 -32.30 -14.78 -10.60
CA GLY A 355 -31.52 -14.91 -11.83
C GLY A 355 -31.22 -16.36 -12.18
N GLY A 356 -31.51 -16.72 -13.43
CA GLY A 356 -31.06 -17.94 -14.12
C GLY A 356 -30.81 -17.64 -15.61
N PHE A 357 -31.45 -18.38 -16.51
CA PHE A 357 -31.44 -18.02 -17.94
C PHE A 357 -32.18 -16.71 -18.25
N CYS A 358 -33.10 -16.31 -17.37
CA CYS A 358 -33.82 -15.05 -17.41
C CYS A 358 -34.04 -14.53 -15.98
N ILE A 359 -34.52 -13.28 -15.87
CA ILE A 359 -34.81 -12.67 -14.58
C ILE A 359 -36.30 -12.78 -14.33
N HIS A 360 -36.67 -13.36 -13.19
CA HIS A 360 -38.05 -13.37 -12.72
C HIS A 360 -38.19 -12.43 -11.52
N LEU A 361 -39.25 -11.63 -11.53
CA LEU A 361 -39.67 -10.81 -10.39
C LEU A 361 -40.92 -11.45 -9.79
N TRP A 362 -40.87 -11.73 -8.50
CA TRP A 362 -41.93 -12.40 -7.76
C TRP A 362 -42.51 -11.46 -6.71
N ASP A 363 -43.81 -11.52 -6.52
CA ASP A 363 -44.45 -10.91 -5.36
C ASP A 363 -44.26 -11.82 -4.14
N VAL A 364 -43.64 -11.30 -3.08
CA VAL A 364 -43.28 -12.11 -1.91
C VAL A 364 -44.51 -12.56 -1.12
N LYS A 365 -45.59 -11.76 -1.11
CA LYS A 365 -46.80 -12.07 -0.33
C LYS A 365 -47.66 -13.14 -1.01
N SER A 366 -47.86 -13.02 -2.31
CA SER A 366 -48.71 -13.93 -3.09
C SER A 366 -47.94 -15.12 -3.68
N GLY A 367 -46.61 -15.05 -3.77
CA GLY A 367 -45.78 -16.05 -4.45
C GLY A 367 -45.95 -16.05 -5.97
N GLN A 368 -46.70 -15.11 -6.53
CA GLN A 368 -46.98 -15.05 -7.95
C GLN A 368 -45.88 -14.29 -8.71
N GLN A 369 -45.63 -14.69 -9.95
CA GLN A 369 -44.69 -13.99 -10.81
C GLN A 369 -45.29 -12.65 -11.26
N LYS A 370 -44.62 -11.55 -10.94
CA LYS A 370 -44.98 -10.18 -11.35
C LYS A 370 -44.50 -9.81 -12.75
N ALA A 371 -43.33 -10.30 -13.12
CA ALA A 371 -42.71 -10.01 -14.41
C ALA A 371 -41.64 -11.04 -14.78
N LYS A 372 -41.36 -11.13 -16.07
CA LYS A 372 -40.18 -11.76 -16.65
C LYS A 372 -39.40 -10.68 -17.40
N LEU A 373 -38.09 -10.60 -17.20
CA LEU A 373 -37.20 -9.76 -17.99
C LEU A 373 -36.30 -10.67 -18.82
N ASP A 374 -36.27 -10.42 -20.13
CA ASP A 374 -35.52 -11.24 -21.08
C ASP A 374 -34.04 -10.83 -21.07
N GLY A 375 -33.18 -11.74 -20.61
CA GLY A 375 -31.73 -11.56 -20.58
C GLY A 375 -31.05 -12.63 -19.73
N HIS A 376 -29.92 -13.17 -20.20
CA HIS A 376 -29.14 -14.15 -19.44
C HIS A 376 -28.64 -13.52 -18.14
N ALA A 377 -29.05 -14.03 -16.98
CA ALA A 377 -28.82 -13.39 -15.70
C ALA A 377 -28.44 -14.40 -14.61
N HIS A 378 -27.15 -14.67 -14.47
CA HIS A 378 -26.57 -15.49 -13.44
C HIS A 378 -26.65 -14.85 -12.04
N PHE A 379 -26.38 -13.54 -11.91
CA PHE A 379 -26.56 -12.83 -10.63
C PHE A 379 -27.51 -11.66 -10.80
N VAL A 380 -28.30 -11.39 -9.76
CA VAL A 380 -29.22 -10.25 -9.71
C VAL A 380 -29.07 -9.56 -8.37
N ASN A 381 -29.14 -8.23 -8.32
CA ASN A 381 -29.13 -7.48 -7.07
C ASN A 381 -29.90 -6.17 -7.21
N PHE A 382 -30.58 -5.74 -6.15
CA PHE A 382 -31.32 -4.47 -6.14
C PHE A 382 -30.44 -3.31 -5.70
N SER A 383 -30.76 -2.12 -6.17
CA SER A 383 -30.23 -0.89 -5.60
C SER A 383 -30.79 -0.67 -4.18
N PRO A 384 -30.04 0.00 -3.28
CA PRO A 384 -30.51 0.27 -1.92
C PRO A 384 -31.85 1.04 -1.82
N ASP A 385 -32.19 1.84 -2.83
CA ASP A 385 -33.48 2.56 -2.93
C ASP A 385 -34.57 1.74 -3.66
N GLY A 386 -34.24 0.55 -4.17
CA GLY A 386 -35.16 -0.36 -4.86
C GLY A 386 -35.59 0.09 -6.26
N THR A 387 -35.03 1.18 -6.79
CA THR A 387 -35.44 1.74 -8.09
C THR A 387 -34.80 1.02 -9.27
N ALA A 388 -33.63 0.41 -9.06
CA ALA A 388 -32.87 -0.27 -10.09
C ALA A 388 -32.54 -1.71 -9.68
N LEU A 389 -32.36 -2.57 -10.69
CA LEU A 389 -31.91 -3.94 -10.56
C LEU A 389 -30.71 -4.13 -11.49
N ALA A 390 -29.60 -4.64 -10.97
CA ALA A 390 -28.47 -5.07 -11.79
C ALA A 390 -28.58 -6.57 -12.05
N SER A 391 -28.21 -6.99 -13.25
CA SER A 391 -28.03 -8.40 -13.58
C SER A 391 -26.73 -8.62 -14.34
N SER A 392 -26.12 -9.81 -14.19
CA SER A 392 -24.98 -10.25 -15.01
C SER A 392 -25.26 -11.55 -15.74
N GLY A 393 -24.84 -11.67 -17.00
CA GLY A 393 -25.05 -12.85 -17.85
C GLY A 393 -23.81 -13.67 -18.15
N TYR A 394 -24.02 -14.89 -18.64
CA TYR A 394 -22.97 -15.76 -19.19
C TYR A 394 -22.29 -15.17 -20.43
N ASP A 395 -22.99 -14.28 -21.13
CA ASP A 395 -22.49 -13.47 -22.24
C ASP A 395 -21.56 -12.33 -21.79
N LYS A 396 -21.15 -12.33 -20.52
CA LYS A 396 -20.33 -11.30 -19.87
C LYS A 396 -20.99 -9.93 -19.87
N SER A 397 -22.30 -9.86 -20.14
CA SER A 397 -23.03 -8.61 -20.11
C SER A 397 -23.48 -8.28 -18.70
N ILE A 398 -23.46 -6.99 -18.36
CA ILE A 398 -24.15 -6.45 -17.20
C ILE A 398 -25.23 -5.52 -17.69
N CYS A 399 -26.44 -5.76 -17.20
CA CYS A 399 -27.62 -4.98 -17.54
C CYS A 399 -28.14 -4.30 -16.28
N LEU A 400 -28.47 -3.02 -16.42
CA LEU A 400 -29.22 -2.27 -15.42
C LEU A 400 -30.66 -2.17 -15.88
N TRP A 401 -31.58 -2.50 -14.99
CA TRP A 401 -33.01 -2.49 -15.23
C TRP A 401 -33.65 -1.47 -14.32
N ASP A 402 -34.59 -0.70 -14.86
CA ASP A 402 -35.47 0.11 -14.04
C ASP A 402 -36.63 -0.76 -13.55
N VAL A 403 -36.79 -0.88 -12.23
CA VAL A 403 -37.72 -1.83 -11.62
C VAL A 403 -39.18 -1.45 -11.89
N LYS A 404 -39.47 -0.14 -11.99
CA LYS A 404 -40.84 0.36 -12.21
C LYS A 404 -41.27 0.18 -13.65
N THR A 405 -40.43 0.63 -14.59
CA THR A 405 -40.73 0.60 -16.04
C THR A 405 -40.42 -0.76 -16.65
N ARG A 406 -39.63 -1.61 -15.97
CA ARG A 406 -39.17 -2.94 -16.44
C ARG A 406 -38.34 -2.87 -17.72
N GLN A 407 -37.80 -1.70 -18.03
CA GLN A 407 -36.96 -1.48 -19.20
C GLN A 407 -35.49 -1.51 -18.83
N LYS A 408 -34.68 -1.99 -19.78
CA LYS A 408 -33.22 -1.95 -19.69
C LYS A 408 -32.75 -0.51 -19.84
N LYS A 409 -32.02 0.01 -18.85
CA LYS A 409 -31.30 1.29 -18.97
C LYS A 409 -30.19 1.12 -20.00
N GLN A 410 -30.01 2.11 -20.89
CA GLN A 410 -29.22 2.07 -22.13
C GLN A 410 -27.73 1.64 -22.02
N SER A 411 -27.20 1.45 -20.80
CA SER A 411 -25.82 1.03 -20.55
C SER A 411 -25.72 -0.49 -20.39
N GLN A 412 -25.54 -1.21 -21.50
CA GLN A 412 -25.03 -2.60 -21.48
C GLN A 412 -23.51 -2.56 -21.44
N MET A 413 -22.91 -3.10 -20.38
CA MET A 413 -21.46 -3.32 -20.33
C MET A 413 -21.17 -4.75 -20.74
N VAL A 414 -20.32 -4.95 -21.75
CA VAL A 414 -19.79 -6.28 -22.09
C VAL A 414 -18.35 -6.33 -21.63
N ILE A 415 -18.04 -7.24 -20.71
CA ILE A 415 -16.67 -7.42 -20.22
C ILE A 415 -15.93 -8.30 -21.24
N MET A 416 -14.77 -7.84 -21.72
CA MET A 416 -14.04 -8.55 -22.79
C MET A 416 -13.41 -9.87 -22.28
N GLU A 417 -12.91 -9.91 -21.03
CA GLU A 417 -12.21 -11.08 -20.46
C GLU A 417 -12.64 -11.42 -19.02
N GLY A 418 -12.72 -12.73 -18.71
CA GLY A 418 -13.12 -13.27 -17.40
C GLY A 418 -14.61 -13.65 -17.25
N PHE A 419 -14.92 -14.44 -16.22
CA PHE A 419 -16.30 -14.76 -15.81
C PHE A 419 -16.73 -13.91 -14.61
N ILE A 420 -17.96 -13.40 -14.64
CA ILE A 420 -18.54 -12.62 -13.53
C ILE A 420 -18.90 -13.56 -12.39
N GLN A 421 -18.24 -13.39 -11.24
CA GLN A 421 -18.52 -14.21 -10.04
C GLN A 421 -19.58 -13.60 -9.14
N PHE A 422 -19.69 -12.27 -9.05
CA PHE A 422 -20.72 -11.59 -8.24
C PHE A 422 -20.98 -10.16 -8.76
N VAL A 423 -22.19 -9.66 -8.54
CA VAL A 423 -22.60 -8.26 -8.82
C VAL A 423 -23.27 -7.67 -7.58
N THR A 424 -22.78 -6.51 -7.14
CA THR A 424 -23.35 -5.76 -6.02
C THR A 424 -23.62 -4.32 -6.42
N LEU A 425 -24.80 -3.82 -6.05
CA LEU A 425 -25.17 -2.43 -6.20
C LEU A 425 -25.02 -1.68 -4.87
N LEU A 426 -24.32 -0.57 -4.89
CA LEU A 426 -24.14 0.33 -3.76
C LEU A 426 -24.60 1.73 -4.15
N MET A 427 -25.20 2.47 -3.21
CA MET A 427 -25.37 3.92 -3.35
C MET A 427 -24.23 4.61 -2.62
N GLY A 428 -23.44 5.40 -3.34
CA GLY A 428 -22.42 6.25 -2.74
C GLY A 428 -23.03 7.45 -2.01
N LEU A 429 -22.24 8.08 -1.13
CA LEU A 429 -22.58 9.31 -0.37
C LEU A 429 -23.14 10.47 -1.24
N HIS A 430 -22.97 10.41 -2.56
CA HIS A 430 -23.43 11.42 -3.52
C HIS A 430 -24.61 10.97 -4.40
N GLN A 431 -25.44 10.01 -3.95
CA GLN A 431 -26.61 9.49 -4.71
C GLN A 431 -26.25 8.85 -6.06
N HIS A 432 -25.01 8.39 -6.23
CA HIS A 432 -24.58 7.67 -7.42
C HIS A 432 -24.71 6.17 -7.21
N LEU A 433 -25.31 5.50 -8.20
CA LEU A 433 -25.37 4.05 -8.28
C LEU A 433 -23.99 3.52 -8.68
N VAL A 434 -23.41 2.68 -7.82
CA VAL A 434 -22.11 2.04 -8.01
C VAL A 434 -22.35 0.54 -8.20
N VAL A 435 -21.94 0.00 -9.34
CA VAL A 435 -21.91 -1.45 -9.57
C VAL A 435 -20.51 -1.94 -9.25
N MET A 436 -20.38 -2.84 -8.27
CA MET A 436 -19.13 -3.56 -7.98
C MET A 436 -19.22 -5.01 -8.49
N ILE A 437 -18.15 -5.46 -9.14
CA ILE A 437 -18.10 -6.76 -9.82
C ILE A 437 -16.82 -7.47 -9.40
N SER A 438 -16.90 -8.75 -9.07
CA SER A 438 -15.72 -9.61 -8.90
C SER A 438 -15.57 -10.51 -10.11
N LEU A 439 -14.42 -10.48 -10.80
CA LEU A 439 -14.11 -11.40 -11.90
C LEU A 439 -13.17 -12.51 -11.41
N SER A 440 -13.27 -13.69 -12.02
CA SER A 440 -12.41 -14.83 -11.68
C SER A 440 -10.93 -14.63 -12.04
N VAL A 441 -10.61 -13.65 -12.87
CA VAL A 441 -9.26 -13.42 -13.45
C VAL A 441 -8.70 -12.04 -13.07
N TYR A 442 -9.57 -11.06 -12.78
CA TYR A 442 -9.19 -9.68 -12.49
C TYR A 442 -9.98 -9.25 -11.24
N GLY A 443 -9.36 -8.56 -10.29
CA GLY A 443 -10.06 -8.05 -9.12
C GLY A 443 -11.20 -7.05 -9.43
N MET A 444 -11.65 -6.31 -8.43
CA MET A 444 -12.96 -5.67 -8.44
C MET A 444 -13.12 -4.60 -9.54
N LEU A 445 -14.17 -4.68 -10.37
CA LEU A 445 -14.55 -3.59 -11.30
C LEU A 445 -15.62 -2.69 -10.69
N ARG A 446 -15.49 -1.38 -10.90
CA ARG A 446 -16.43 -0.35 -10.45
C ARG A 446 -17.02 0.43 -11.63
N GLN A 447 -18.34 0.59 -11.65
CA GLN A 447 -19.04 1.46 -12.62
C GLN A 447 -19.93 2.48 -11.90
N ASP A 448 -19.80 3.75 -12.28
CA ASP A 448 -20.68 4.84 -11.84
C ASP A 448 -21.65 5.24 -12.98
N HIS A 449 -22.86 5.71 -12.64
CA HIS A 449 -23.97 6.02 -13.57
C HIS A 449 -23.66 7.08 -14.67
N LYS A 450 -22.49 7.75 -14.60
CA LYS A 450 -21.98 8.71 -15.60
C LYS A 450 -21.17 8.07 -16.75
N SER A 451 -21.36 6.78 -17.01
CA SER A 451 -20.66 6.03 -18.09
C SER A 451 -19.14 5.91 -17.93
N GLN A 452 -18.54 6.54 -16.91
CA GLN A 452 -17.12 6.42 -16.61
C GLN A 452 -16.89 5.11 -15.86
N ILE A 453 -16.34 4.14 -16.58
CA ILE A 453 -15.79 2.92 -16.02
C ILE A 453 -14.46 3.31 -15.37
N SER A 454 -14.40 3.34 -14.03
CA SER A 454 -13.11 3.33 -13.36
C SER A 454 -12.67 1.87 -13.29
N CYS A 455 -11.91 1.43 -14.30
CA CYS A 455 -11.26 0.14 -14.26
C CYS A 455 -10.19 0.20 -13.16
N GLN A 456 -10.48 -0.34 -11.98
CA GLN A 456 -9.44 -0.70 -11.03
C GLN A 456 -9.11 -2.17 -11.31
N GLN A 457 -8.32 -2.41 -12.35
CA GLN A 457 -7.72 -3.74 -12.55
C GLN A 457 -6.77 -3.97 -11.37
N ASP A 458 -7.14 -4.83 -10.42
CA ASP A 458 -6.31 -5.14 -9.25
C ASP A 458 -5.17 -6.13 -9.60
N GLY A 459 -4.48 -5.91 -10.72
CA GLY A 459 -3.14 -6.42 -10.98
C GLY A 459 -2.92 -7.40 -12.12
N HIS A 460 -1.72 -7.99 -12.09
CA HIS A 460 -1.23 -8.89 -13.13
C HIS A 460 -1.99 -10.22 -13.14
N SER A 461 -2.25 -10.78 -14.33
CA SER A 461 -2.89 -12.10 -14.48
C SER A 461 -1.90 -13.27 -14.44
N GLY A 462 -0.59 -12.98 -14.37
CA GLY A 462 0.49 -13.95 -14.28
C GLY A 462 1.48 -13.61 -13.17
N TYR A 463 2.48 -14.49 -12.95
CA TYR A 463 3.53 -14.25 -11.96
C TYR A 463 4.24 -12.92 -12.24
N VAL A 464 4.43 -12.12 -11.19
CA VAL A 464 5.27 -10.92 -11.26
C VAL A 464 6.72 -11.38 -11.17
N MET A 465 7.47 -11.18 -12.25
CA MET A 465 8.85 -11.64 -12.38
C MET A 465 9.86 -10.59 -11.92
N SER A 466 9.49 -9.31 -12.03
CA SER A 466 10.37 -8.20 -11.67
C SER A 466 9.59 -7.02 -11.12
N VAL A 467 10.20 -6.30 -10.19
CA VAL A 467 9.63 -5.14 -9.51
C VAL A 467 10.71 -4.11 -9.25
N GLN A 468 10.42 -2.83 -9.51
CA GLN A 468 11.36 -1.75 -9.23
C GLN A 468 10.65 -0.45 -8.86
N PHE A 469 11.14 0.24 -7.84
CA PHE A 469 10.69 1.60 -7.53
C PHE A 469 11.21 2.60 -8.56
N SER A 470 10.43 3.63 -8.85
CA SER A 470 10.94 4.82 -9.54
C SER A 470 12.00 5.50 -8.66
N PRO A 471 12.98 6.22 -9.23
CA PRO A 471 14.06 6.85 -8.46
C PRO A 471 13.58 7.87 -7.40
N ASP A 472 12.40 8.45 -7.58
CA ASP A 472 11.75 9.35 -6.62
C ASP A 472 10.92 8.61 -5.54
N GLY A 473 10.75 7.29 -5.67
CA GLY A 473 9.96 6.44 -4.78
C GLY A 473 8.45 6.65 -4.85
N THR A 474 7.95 7.44 -5.79
CA THR A 474 6.51 7.76 -5.86
C THR A 474 5.72 6.73 -6.67
N ALA A 475 6.39 5.97 -7.53
CA ALA A 475 5.82 4.93 -8.35
C ALA A 475 6.57 3.61 -8.20
N LEU A 476 5.88 2.50 -8.48
CA LEU A 476 6.44 1.16 -8.60
C LEU A 476 6.17 0.68 -10.02
N ALA A 477 7.13 0.03 -10.66
CA ALA A 477 6.93 -0.70 -11.90
C ALA A 477 6.99 -2.21 -11.62
N THR A 478 6.20 -2.99 -12.34
CA THR A 478 6.20 -4.46 -12.27
C THR A 478 6.16 -5.06 -13.66
N GLY A 479 6.98 -6.09 -13.91
CA GLY A 479 6.97 -6.90 -15.13
C GLY A 479 6.48 -8.32 -14.83
N SER A 480 5.68 -8.90 -15.72
CA SER A 480 4.97 -10.15 -15.45
C SER A 480 4.99 -11.14 -16.61
N HIS A 481 4.67 -12.39 -16.28
CA HIS A 481 4.33 -13.48 -17.18
C HIS A 481 3.02 -13.26 -17.96
N ASP A 482 2.24 -12.22 -17.65
CA ASP A 482 1.13 -11.77 -18.49
C ASP A 482 1.56 -10.88 -19.68
N ASN A 483 2.87 -10.79 -19.93
CA ASN A 483 3.51 -10.00 -20.98
C ASN A 483 3.38 -8.48 -20.82
N SER A 484 2.76 -8.01 -19.73
CA SER A 484 2.55 -6.58 -19.47
C SER A 484 3.55 -6.03 -18.45
N ILE A 485 3.71 -4.72 -18.50
CA ILE A 485 4.36 -3.94 -17.44
C ILE A 485 3.29 -3.05 -16.83
N ARG A 486 3.23 -2.95 -15.50
CA ARG A 486 2.28 -2.06 -14.81
C ARG A 486 3.01 -1.05 -13.95
N PHE A 487 2.50 0.17 -13.93
CA PHE A 487 2.92 1.22 -13.00
C PHE A 487 1.91 1.38 -11.89
N TRP A 488 2.39 1.57 -10.67
CA TRP A 488 1.59 1.69 -9.46
C TRP A 488 1.95 2.96 -8.71
N ASP A 489 0.94 3.61 -8.16
CA ASP A 489 1.14 4.66 -7.17
C ASP A 489 1.46 4.04 -5.81
N VAL A 490 2.62 4.37 -5.26
CA VAL A 490 3.06 3.80 -3.98
C VAL A 490 2.17 4.24 -2.82
N LYS A 491 1.61 5.46 -2.87
CA LYS A 491 0.80 6.03 -1.78
C LYS A 491 -0.61 5.43 -1.75
N THR A 492 -1.24 5.28 -2.90
CA THR A 492 -2.64 4.85 -3.01
C THR A 492 -2.77 3.34 -3.27
N GLY A 493 -1.71 2.70 -3.75
CA GLY A 493 -1.72 1.30 -4.19
C GLY A 493 -2.52 1.09 -5.48
N GLN A 494 -2.87 2.18 -6.19
CA GLN A 494 -3.63 2.11 -7.43
C GLN A 494 -2.69 1.98 -8.63
N GLN A 495 -3.09 1.20 -9.61
CA GLN A 495 -2.41 1.15 -10.90
C GLN A 495 -2.58 2.49 -11.64
N LYS A 496 -1.48 3.10 -12.08
CA LYS A 496 -1.45 4.33 -12.88
C LYS A 496 -1.56 4.06 -14.38
N ALA A 497 -0.88 3.02 -14.86
CA ALA A 497 -0.80 2.70 -16.28
C ALA A 497 -0.41 1.23 -16.50
N GLN A 498 -0.68 0.73 -17.70
CA GLN A 498 -0.23 -0.56 -18.22
C GLN A 498 0.51 -0.30 -19.53
N LEU A 499 1.67 -0.94 -19.70
CA LEU A 499 2.43 -0.93 -20.94
C LEU A 499 2.31 -2.31 -21.57
N ASP A 500 1.70 -2.33 -22.75
CA ASP A 500 1.56 -3.52 -23.57
C ASP A 500 2.49 -3.41 -24.77
N GLY A 501 3.11 -4.52 -25.15
CA GLY A 501 3.92 -4.57 -26.36
C GLY A 501 4.81 -5.79 -26.45
N HIS A 502 5.31 -6.31 -25.33
CA HIS A 502 6.02 -7.59 -25.32
C HIS A 502 5.07 -8.74 -25.70
N SER A 503 5.58 -9.72 -26.45
CA SER A 503 4.81 -10.92 -26.85
C SER A 503 5.13 -12.15 -25.99
N GLY A 504 5.94 -11.98 -24.94
CA GLY A 504 6.30 -13.01 -23.98
C GLY A 504 6.57 -12.40 -22.60
N THR A 505 6.89 -13.25 -21.61
CA THR A 505 7.12 -12.87 -20.22
C THR A 505 8.06 -11.68 -20.13
N VAL A 506 7.76 -10.72 -19.25
CA VAL A 506 8.70 -9.65 -18.91
C VAL A 506 9.52 -10.08 -17.70
N ASN A 507 10.73 -10.58 -17.94
CA ASN A 507 11.59 -11.17 -16.91
C ASN A 507 12.27 -10.14 -16.01
N SER A 508 12.61 -8.98 -16.57
CA SER A 508 13.37 -7.95 -15.87
C SER A 508 12.94 -6.57 -16.33
N ILE A 509 12.84 -5.65 -15.38
CA ILE A 509 12.64 -4.22 -15.64
C ILE A 509 13.70 -3.42 -14.89
N CYS A 510 14.05 -2.24 -15.42
CA CYS A 510 14.98 -1.33 -14.76
C CYS A 510 14.65 0.12 -15.10
N TYR A 511 14.59 1.01 -14.10
CA TYR A 511 14.50 2.45 -14.35
C TYR A 511 15.86 3.02 -14.72
N SER A 512 15.89 3.99 -15.62
CA SER A 512 17.06 4.85 -15.81
C SER A 512 17.32 5.69 -14.54
N PRO A 513 18.57 6.10 -14.28
CA PRO A 513 18.92 6.85 -13.07
C PRO A 513 18.15 8.18 -12.92
N ASP A 514 17.79 8.81 -14.03
CA ASP A 514 16.96 10.03 -14.06
C ASP A 514 15.45 9.77 -13.91
N GLY A 515 15.03 8.50 -13.92
CA GLY A 515 13.64 8.07 -13.78
C GLY A 515 12.75 8.33 -15.00
N THR A 516 13.31 8.84 -16.10
CA THR A 516 12.50 9.21 -17.28
C THR A 516 12.21 8.04 -18.21
N THR A 517 13.05 7.00 -18.16
CA THR A 517 12.99 5.84 -19.05
C THR A 517 12.93 4.55 -18.23
N LEU A 518 12.14 3.58 -18.66
CA LEU A 518 12.13 2.22 -18.13
C LEU A 518 12.64 1.25 -19.21
N ALA A 519 13.60 0.40 -18.89
CA ALA A 519 14.01 -0.72 -19.73
C ALA A 519 13.28 -1.99 -19.29
N SER A 520 12.94 -2.87 -20.23
CA SER A 520 12.38 -4.19 -19.95
C SER A 520 12.96 -5.27 -20.85
N GLY A 521 13.37 -6.40 -20.27
CA GLY A 521 13.83 -7.60 -20.98
C GLY A 521 12.79 -8.72 -20.93
N SER A 522 12.63 -9.46 -22.03
CA SER A 522 11.52 -10.40 -22.20
C SER A 522 11.89 -11.71 -22.89
N ASP A 523 11.01 -12.71 -22.75
CA ASP A 523 10.97 -13.95 -23.54
C ASP A 523 10.75 -13.74 -25.04
N ASP A 524 10.34 -12.54 -25.47
CA ASP A 524 10.27 -12.18 -26.89
C ASP A 524 11.63 -11.84 -27.52
N ASN A 525 12.73 -12.19 -26.82
CA ASN A 525 14.13 -11.95 -27.16
C ASN A 525 14.49 -10.46 -27.33
N SER A 526 13.61 -9.54 -26.93
CA SER A 526 13.81 -8.11 -27.10
C SER A 526 13.95 -7.38 -25.77
N ILE A 527 14.60 -6.23 -25.86
CA ILE A 527 14.59 -5.23 -24.80
C ILE A 527 13.77 -4.05 -25.30
N ARG A 528 12.91 -3.49 -24.46
CA ARG A 528 12.16 -2.27 -24.80
C ARG A 528 12.49 -1.15 -23.85
N LEU A 529 12.59 0.05 -24.41
CA LEU A 529 12.74 1.29 -23.66
C LEU A 529 11.40 2.02 -23.71
N TRP A 530 10.89 2.42 -22.54
CA TRP A 530 9.60 3.06 -22.36
C TRP A 530 9.79 4.45 -21.78
N ASP A 531 9.05 5.41 -22.27
CA ASP A 531 8.94 6.73 -21.65
C ASP A 531 7.99 6.63 -20.45
N VAL A 532 8.50 6.89 -19.24
CA VAL A 532 7.75 6.70 -18.00
C VAL A 532 6.56 7.66 -17.90
N LYS A 533 6.68 8.87 -18.47
CA LYS A 533 5.66 9.92 -18.37
C LYS A 533 4.47 9.64 -19.29
N THR A 534 4.73 9.20 -20.51
CA THR A 534 3.72 8.97 -21.54
C THR A 534 3.27 7.51 -21.62
N GLY A 535 4.07 6.59 -21.09
CA GLY A 535 3.88 5.15 -21.23
C GLY A 535 4.18 4.61 -22.64
N SER A 536 4.72 5.45 -23.52
CA SER A 536 5.00 5.08 -24.91
C SER A 536 6.34 4.33 -25.05
N GLN A 537 6.42 3.40 -26.00
CA GLN A 537 7.68 2.74 -26.33
C GLN A 537 8.60 3.71 -27.10
N LYS A 538 9.76 4.03 -26.53
CA LYS A 538 10.81 4.86 -27.16
C LYS A 538 11.64 4.07 -28.15
N ALA A 539 12.01 2.84 -27.81
CA ALA A 539 12.85 1.99 -28.65
C ALA A 539 12.61 0.51 -28.38
N LYS A 540 12.90 -0.33 -29.38
CA LYS A 540 12.99 -1.79 -29.26
C LYS A 540 14.39 -2.21 -29.68
N LEU A 541 15.15 -2.77 -28.75
CA LEU A 541 16.50 -3.26 -28.96
C LEU A 541 16.43 -4.75 -29.27
N VAL A 542 17.00 -5.13 -30.42
CA VAL A 542 17.00 -6.51 -30.92
C VAL A 542 18.44 -6.91 -31.20
N GLY A 543 18.83 -8.11 -30.76
CA GLY A 543 20.18 -8.64 -30.99
C GLY A 543 20.49 -9.91 -30.20
N HIS A 544 19.83 -10.11 -29.05
CA HIS A 544 19.85 -11.40 -28.35
C HIS A 544 19.14 -12.48 -29.15
N GLN A 545 19.64 -13.72 -29.06
CA GLN A 545 19.12 -14.88 -29.80
C GLN A 545 18.18 -15.77 -28.97
N SER A 546 18.07 -15.50 -27.68
CA SER A 546 17.15 -16.16 -26.75
C SER A 546 16.62 -15.13 -25.75
N TYR A 547 15.80 -15.57 -24.78
CA TYR A 547 15.12 -14.67 -23.86
C TYR A 547 16.11 -13.82 -23.06
N VAL A 548 15.70 -12.58 -22.78
CA VAL A 548 16.49 -11.65 -21.97
C VAL A 548 16.06 -11.80 -20.52
N ALA A 549 16.98 -12.27 -19.68
CA ALA A 549 16.69 -12.58 -18.28
C ALA A 549 16.93 -11.39 -17.35
N SER A 550 17.82 -10.47 -17.72
CA SER A 550 18.22 -9.34 -16.87
C SER A 550 18.60 -8.12 -17.71
N VAL A 551 18.19 -6.93 -17.26
CA VAL A 551 18.60 -5.63 -17.80
C VAL A 551 19.01 -4.68 -16.67
N ASN A 552 20.04 -3.86 -16.88
CA ASN A 552 20.52 -2.90 -15.88
C ASN A 552 21.14 -1.66 -16.54
N PHE A 553 20.75 -0.46 -16.12
CA PHE A 553 21.35 0.78 -16.63
C PHE A 553 22.71 1.06 -15.97
N SER A 554 23.63 1.64 -16.71
CA SER A 554 24.83 2.26 -16.14
C SER A 554 24.42 3.45 -15.24
N PRO A 555 25.24 3.81 -14.24
CA PRO A 555 24.92 4.92 -13.31
C PRO A 555 24.73 6.28 -13.98
N ASP A 556 25.36 6.50 -15.14
CA ASP A 556 25.18 7.70 -15.97
C ASP A 556 23.97 7.63 -16.91
N GLY A 557 23.30 6.48 -16.98
CA GLY A 557 22.12 6.22 -17.82
C GLY A 557 22.42 6.13 -19.33
N THR A 558 23.68 6.18 -19.75
CA THR A 558 24.04 6.22 -21.18
C THR A 558 24.12 4.84 -21.81
N THR A 559 24.36 3.81 -21.00
CA THR A 559 24.54 2.42 -21.42
C THR A 559 23.55 1.52 -20.69
N LEU A 560 23.03 0.51 -21.38
CA LEU A 560 22.24 -0.56 -20.79
C LEU A 560 23.00 -1.87 -20.92
N ALA A 561 23.13 -2.65 -19.86
CA ALA A 561 23.63 -4.02 -19.91
C ALA A 561 22.44 -4.99 -19.92
N SER A 562 22.57 -6.09 -20.65
CA SER A 562 21.60 -7.18 -20.64
C SER A 562 22.26 -8.54 -20.60
N GLY A 563 21.67 -9.47 -19.83
CA GLY A 563 22.05 -10.88 -19.79
C GLY A 563 20.95 -11.75 -20.39
N SER A 564 21.34 -12.75 -21.18
CA SER A 564 20.41 -13.61 -21.90
C SER A 564 20.74 -15.10 -21.75
N ASP A 565 19.72 -15.91 -21.99
CA ASP A 565 19.84 -17.35 -22.18
C ASP A 565 20.70 -17.75 -23.38
N ASP A 566 20.94 -16.83 -24.32
CA ASP A 566 21.92 -17.03 -25.40
C ASP A 566 23.39 -17.04 -24.95
N LYS A 567 23.61 -17.03 -23.62
CA LYS A 567 24.91 -17.09 -22.91
C LYS A 567 25.72 -15.81 -22.97
N SER A 568 25.21 -14.76 -23.62
CA SER A 568 25.93 -13.52 -23.81
C SER A 568 25.45 -12.40 -22.90
N ILE A 569 26.33 -11.41 -22.73
CA ILE A 569 25.99 -10.12 -22.15
C ILE A 569 26.12 -9.08 -23.25
N CYS A 570 25.14 -8.21 -23.44
CA CYS A 570 25.20 -7.13 -24.42
C CYS A 570 25.18 -5.76 -23.74
N LEU A 571 26.00 -4.83 -24.26
CA LEU A 571 26.01 -3.42 -23.86
C LEU A 571 25.39 -2.58 -24.97
N TRP A 572 24.31 -1.89 -24.64
CA TRP A 572 23.52 -1.10 -25.56
C TRP A 572 23.73 0.37 -25.30
N ASP A 573 23.86 1.15 -26.37
CA ASP A 573 23.74 2.59 -26.31
C ASP A 573 22.25 2.97 -26.16
N VAL A 574 21.91 3.67 -25.09
CA VAL A 574 20.51 4.02 -24.78
C VAL A 574 19.94 5.04 -25.77
N LYS A 575 20.79 5.94 -26.31
CA LYS A 575 20.37 7.02 -27.21
C LYS A 575 20.14 6.52 -28.64
N THR A 576 21.00 5.64 -29.13
CA THR A 576 20.95 5.11 -30.50
C THR A 576 20.22 3.77 -30.59
N GLY A 577 20.09 3.06 -29.47
CA GLY A 577 19.50 1.73 -29.41
C GLY A 577 20.39 0.62 -30.02
N GLN A 578 21.65 0.91 -30.33
CA GLN A 578 22.56 -0.05 -30.94
C GLN A 578 23.32 -0.86 -29.88
N CYS A 579 23.52 -2.15 -30.15
CA CYS A 579 24.44 -2.97 -29.37
C CYS A 579 25.87 -2.53 -29.70
N ARG A 580 26.58 -1.97 -28.73
CA ARG A 580 27.98 -1.52 -28.86
C ARG A 580 28.95 -2.68 -28.67
N VAL A 581 28.68 -3.55 -27.70
CA VAL A 581 29.58 -4.62 -27.29
C VAL A 581 28.78 -5.86 -26.94
N LYS A 582 29.26 -7.02 -27.39
CA LYS A 582 28.82 -8.33 -26.92
C LYS A 582 29.97 -8.98 -26.16
N LEU A 583 29.75 -9.29 -24.89
CA LEU A 583 30.71 -9.99 -24.03
C LEU A 583 30.36 -11.47 -24.03
N ASP A 584 31.27 -12.26 -24.59
CA ASP A 584 31.18 -13.71 -24.63
C ASP A 584 32.20 -14.29 -23.63
N GLY A 585 31.80 -15.32 -22.88
CA GLY A 585 32.69 -16.01 -21.95
C GLY A 585 31.99 -16.97 -20.99
N HIS A 586 30.72 -16.71 -20.66
CA HIS A 586 29.89 -17.70 -19.97
C HIS A 586 29.58 -18.90 -20.87
N SER A 587 29.57 -20.10 -20.29
CA SER A 587 29.30 -21.34 -21.04
C SER A 587 27.82 -21.76 -21.04
N SER A 588 26.99 -21.06 -20.27
CA SER A 588 25.56 -21.28 -20.13
C SER A 588 24.80 -19.96 -19.88
N SER A 589 23.48 -20.02 -19.80
CA SER A 589 22.53 -18.90 -19.67
C SER A 589 22.96 -17.88 -18.63
N VAL A 590 22.91 -16.59 -18.97
CA VAL A 590 23.22 -15.48 -18.05
C VAL A 590 21.93 -14.95 -17.45
N TYR A 591 21.75 -15.14 -16.15
CA TYR A 591 20.50 -14.81 -15.45
C TYR A 591 20.50 -13.43 -14.79
N SER A 592 21.68 -12.85 -14.54
CA SER A 592 21.80 -11.58 -13.85
C SER A 592 22.99 -10.79 -14.39
N VAL A 593 22.78 -9.49 -14.62
CA VAL A 593 23.81 -8.52 -14.93
C VAL A 593 23.59 -7.25 -14.11
N ILE A 594 24.66 -6.67 -13.59
CA ILE A 594 24.59 -5.41 -12.82
C ILE A 594 25.85 -4.57 -13.03
N PHE A 595 25.68 -3.26 -13.18
CA PHE A 595 26.80 -2.31 -13.14
C PHE A 595 27.25 -2.06 -11.71
N SER A 596 28.56 -1.86 -11.53
CA SER A 596 29.08 -1.25 -10.32
C SER A 596 28.58 0.20 -10.19
N PRO A 597 28.44 0.75 -8.97
CA PRO A 597 27.98 2.12 -8.75
C PRO A 597 28.85 3.20 -9.41
N ASP A 598 30.15 2.92 -9.61
CA ASP A 598 31.08 3.79 -10.32
C ASP A 598 31.02 3.64 -11.87
N GLY A 599 30.23 2.68 -12.37
CA GLY A 599 30.04 2.39 -13.79
C GLY A 599 31.24 1.75 -14.48
N THR A 600 32.30 1.38 -13.74
CA THR A 600 33.55 0.87 -14.34
C THR A 600 33.52 -0.62 -14.62
N THR A 601 32.68 -1.36 -13.90
CA THR A 601 32.68 -2.83 -13.87
C THR A 601 31.26 -3.36 -14.04
N ILE A 602 31.12 -4.52 -14.69
CA ILE A 602 29.87 -5.31 -14.72
C ILE A 602 30.11 -6.62 -13.99
N ALA A 603 29.15 -7.03 -13.18
CA ALA A 603 29.08 -8.39 -12.64
C ALA A 603 27.99 -9.18 -13.35
N SER A 604 28.27 -10.44 -13.70
CA SER A 604 27.31 -11.35 -14.32
C SER A 604 27.25 -12.70 -13.61
N GLY A 605 26.04 -13.24 -13.46
CA GLY A 605 25.80 -14.57 -12.89
C GLY A 605 25.15 -15.51 -13.91
N SER A 606 25.67 -16.73 -14.02
CA SER A 606 25.26 -17.71 -15.05
C SER A 606 24.92 -19.08 -14.48
N SER A 607 24.11 -19.82 -15.24
CA SER A 607 23.83 -21.24 -15.02
C SER A 607 25.08 -22.14 -15.13
N ASP A 608 26.19 -21.61 -15.63
CA ASP A 608 27.48 -22.31 -15.67
C ASP A 608 28.16 -22.42 -14.29
N LYS A 609 27.46 -21.98 -13.24
CA LYS A 609 27.91 -22.00 -11.83
C LYS A 609 29.03 -21.00 -11.56
N SER A 610 29.18 -19.96 -12.38
CA SER A 610 30.17 -18.91 -12.18
C SER A 610 29.55 -17.51 -12.07
N ILE A 611 30.30 -16.63 -11.40
CA ILE A 611 30.13 -15.18 -11.44
C ILE A 611 31.37 -14.62 -12.14
N ARG A 612 31.17 -13.71 -13.09
CA ARG A 612 32.27 -13.04 -13.80
C ARG A 612 32.19 -11.54 -13.61
N LEU A 613 33.36 -10.89 -13.64
CA LEU A 613 33.50 -9.44 -13.58
C LEU A 613 34.14 -8.95 -14.87
N TRP A 614 33.64 -7.85 -15.42
CA TRP A 614 34.04 -7.31 -16.71
C TRP A 614 34.37 -5.84 -16.58
N TYR A 615 35.52 -5.40 -17.11
CA TYR A 615 35.79 -3.97 -17.24
C TYR A 615 35.02 -3.39 -18.41
N VAL A 616 34.23 -2.34 -18.17
CA VAL A 616 33.37 -1.71 -19.20
C VAL A 616 34.20 -1.07 -20.31
N GLN A 617 35.32 -0.44 -19.97
CA GLN A 617 36.17 0.28 -20.93
C GLN A 617 36.99 -0.65 -21.84
N THR A 618 37.52 -1.76 -21.30
CA THR A 618 38.39 -2.66 -22.04
C THR A 618 37.66 -3.90 -22.54
N THR A 619 36.45 -4.18 -22.04
CA THR A 619 35.63 -5.37 -22.37
C THR A 619 36.30 -6.71 -22.04
N ILE A 620 37.30 -6.67 -21.14
CA ILE A 620 38.08 -7.83 -20.71
C ILE A 620 37.52 -8.38 -19.39
N GLU A 621 37.45 -9.71 -19.28
CA GLU A 621 37.14 -10.41 -18.04
C GLU A 621 38.26 -10.24 -16.99
N ILE A 622 37.87 -9.93 -15.76
CA ILE A 622 38.79 -9.88 -14.62
C ILE A 622 39.05 -11.32 -14.16
N ILE A 623 40.14 -11.92 -14.64
CA ILE A 623 40.60 -13.25 -14.17
C ILE A 623 41.33 -13.05 -12.83
N PRO A 624 40.83 -13.60 -11.70
CA PRO A 624 41.54 -13.54 -10.43
C PRO A 624 42.85 -14.33 -10.57
N ARG A 625 43.99 -13.67 -10.31
CA ARG A 625 45.29 -14.37 -10.19
C ARG A 625 45.24 -15.28 -8.94
N ASP A 626 45.25 -16.58 -9.21
CA ASP A 626 45.65 -17.70 -8.35
C ASP A 626 44.88 -18.01 -7.04
N ASN A 627 44.18 -19.16 -7.06
CA ASN A 627 44.19 -20.23 -6.04
C ASN A 627 43.98 -19.96 -4.53
N CYS A 628 43.54 -18.78 -4.06
CA CYS A 628 43.45 -18.50 -2.61
C CYS A 628 42.06 -18.60 -1.94
N TYR A 629 41.11 -19.40 -2.46
CA TYR A 629 39.78 -19.57 -1.83
C TYR A 629 39.50 -20.96 -1.24
N LYS A 630 40.43 -21.92 -1.35
CA LYS A 630 40.24 -23.29 -0.84
C LYS A 630 40.19 -23.41 0.70
N ASP A 631 40.62 -22.41 1.46
CA ASP A 631 40.80 -22.53 2.91
C ASP A 631 39.74 -21.84 3.79
N LEU A 632 38.73 -21.19 3.20
CA LEU A 632 37.67 -20.55 3.99
C LEU A 632 36.58 -21.54 4.45
N LEU A 633 36.43 -22.66 3.72
CA LEU A 633 35.42 -23.69 3.97
C LEU A 633 35.85 -24.71 5.02
N SER A 634 37.15 -24.86 5.30
CA SER A 634 37.68 -25.80 6.30
C SER A 634 37.38 -25.37 7.76
N GLN A 635 36.89 -24.15 7.98
CA GLN A 635 36.57 -23.58 9.29
C GLN A 635 35.11 -23.80 9.74
N PHE A 636 34.25 -24.35 8.90
CA PHE A 636 32.86 -24.66 9.26
C PHE A 636 32.64 -26.18 9.30
N LYS A 637 32.92 -26.80 10.44
CA LYS A 637 32.50 -28.18 10.72
C LYS A 637 31.40 -28.19 11.77
N PHE A 638 30.19 -28.63 11.42
CA PHE A 638 29.38 -29.57 12.22
C PHE A 638 28.42 -30.36 11.30
N PRO A 639 28.10 -31.64 11.62
CA PRO A 639 27.55 -32.62 10.69
C PRO A 639 26.02 -32.68 10.75
N LEU A 640 25.40 -32.80 9.58
CA LEU A 640 23.97 -33.09 9.39
C LEU A 640 23.76 -34.60 9.26
N TYR A 641 22.85 -35.16 10.06
CA TYR A 641 22.21 -36.44 9.77
C TYR A 641 20.68 -36.26 9.70
N HIS A 642 20.14 -36.73 8.56
CA HIS A 642 18.78 -37.14 8.19
C HIS A 642 17.60 -36.14 7.97
N GLN A 643 17.23 -36.03 6.67
CA GLN A 643 15.90 -36.25 6.03
C GLN A 643 14.66 -35.54 6.63
N PHE A 644 13.92 -34.64 5.95
CA PHE A 644 13.33 -34.72 4.60
C PHE A 644 13.08 -33.32 3.97
N CYS A 645 13.21 -33.27 2.63
CA CYS A 645 12.55 -32.42 1.63
C CYS A 645 12.42 -30.89 1.85
N LEU A 646 13.36 -30.13 1.27
CA LEU A 646 13.12 -28.84 0.59
C LEU A 646 14.17 -28.70 -0.54
N TYR A 647 13.74 -28.71 -1.80
CA TYR A 647 14.62 -28.49 -2.96
C TYR A 647 14.98 -26.99 -3.06
N ASN A 648 16.28 -26.70 -2.83
CA ASN A 648 17.17 -25.79 -3.55
C ASN A 648 16.73 -24.30 -3.74
N TYR A 649 17.38 -23.26 -3.19
CA TYR A 649 18.76 -23.09 -2.70
C TYR A 649 18.86 -22.13 -1.51
N HIS A 650 19.83 -22.42 -0.65
CA HIS A 650 20.22 -21.68 0.53
C HIS A 650 21.65 -21.10 0.34
N THR A 651 21.82 -19.84 0.80
CA THR A 651 22.99 -19.33 1.55
C THR A 651 24.09 -18.52 0.82
N ILE A 652 23.98 -17.18 0.95
CA ILE A 652 24.85 -16.22 1.68
C ILE A 652 26.40 -16.43 1.63
N LEU A 653 27.12 -15.31 1.39
CA LEU A 653 28.34 -14.75 2.06
C LEU A 653 29.21 -14.01 1.00
N ARG A 654 29.88 -12.86 1.20
CA ARG A 654 30.48 -12.30 2.42
C ARG A 654 31.15 -10.91 2.22
N ILE A 655 31.17 -10.14 3.32
CA ILE A 655 32.31 -9.39 3.91
C ILE A 655 33.08 -8.39 3.03
N CYS A 656 32.60 -7.15 3.10
CA CYS A 656 33.32 -5.95 3.55
C CYS A 656 34.87 -6.00 3.72
N LYS A 657 35.55 -5.13 2.98
CA LYS A 657 36.69 -4.32 3.49
C LYS A 657 36.31 -2.84 3.32
N ASN A 658 35.39 -2.38 4.17
CA ASN A 658 34.89 -1.02 4.44
C ASN A 658 35.41 0.16 3.57
N PRO A 659 34.51 0.95 2.94
CA PRO A 659 33.70 1.92 3.70
C PRO A 659 32.17 1.81 3.42
N ILE A 660 31.52 0.99 4.26
CA ILE A 660 30.09 0.79 4.62
C ILE A 660 29.26 2.08 4.51
N LEU A 661 28.16 2.22 3.78
CA LEU A 661 27.11 1.30 3.30
C LEU A 661 26.34 2.01 2.16
N GLU A 662 26.31 1.41 0.97
CA GLU A 662 25.21 1.63 0.02
C GLU A 662 24.42 0.33 -0.05
N ILE A 663 23.25 0.32 0.57
CA ILE A 663 22.26 -0.75 0.40
C ILE A 663 20.94 -0.05 0.10
N GLU A 664 20.32 -0.46 -1.00
CA GLU A 664 18.98 -0.04 -1.42
C GLU A 664 17.94 -0.56 -0.41
N GLY A 665 17.68 0.27 0.61
CA GLY A 665 16.77 -0.01 1.72
C GLY A 665 17.29 0.61 3.01
N ALA A 666 16.41 1.05 3.91
CA ALA A 666 16.87 1.60 5.19
C ALA A 666 17.52 0.50 6.02
N LEU A 667 18.83 0.62 6.29
CA LEU A 667 19.54 -0.28 7.19
C LEU A 667 19.21 0.12 8.64
N ILE A 668 18.48 -0.74 9.35
CA ILE A 668 18.15 -0.54 10.76
C ILE A 668 19.19 -1.29 11.58
N LEU A 669 20.28 -0.60 11.93
CA LEU A 669 21.24 -1.10 12.91
C LEU A 669 20.72 -0.80 14.31
N LYS A 670 20.00 -1.77 14.87
CA LYS A 670 19.75 -1.94 16.31
C LYS A 670 18.94 -0.81 16.97
N GLY A 671 17.67 -1.08 17.29
CA GLY A 671 16.78 -0.15 18.01
C GLY A 671 15.60 -0.86 18.67
N GLU A 672 14.94 -0.21 19.63
CA GLU A 672 13.65 -0.64 20.19
C GLU A 672 12.53 -0.15 19.26
N PHE A 673 11.76 -1.08 18.68
CA PHE A 673 10.63 -0.81 17.80
C PHE A 673 9.40 -1.48 18.38
N ILE A 674 8.77 -0.83 19.35
CA ILE A 674 7.60 -1.38 20.05
C ILE A 674 6.36 -0.57 19.71
N ASP A 675 5.26 -1.26 19.41
CA ASP A 675 3.95 -0.62 19.30
C ASP A 675 3.41 -0.20 20.67
N TYR A 676 2.25 0.46 20.69
CA TYR A 676 1.57 0.90 21.91
C TYR A 676 1.13 -0.25 22.85
N GLN A 677 1.16 -1.50 22.39
CA GLN A 677 0.88 -2.70 23.19
C GLN A 677 2.16 -3.44 23.59
N GLY A 678 3.34 -2.93 23.21
CA GLY A 678 4.64 -3.54 23.51
C GLY A 678 5.09 -4.62 22.52
N TYR A 679 4.43 -4.79 21.37
CA TYR A 679 4.84 -5.75 20.35
C TYR A 679 6.02 -5.26 19.54
N ASP A 680 7.00 -6.14 19.32
CA ASP A 680 8.17 -5.87 18.47
C ASP A 680 7.76 -5.82 16.99
N LEU A 681 7.86 -4.62 16.39
CA LEU A 681 7.48 -4.32 15.02
C LEU A 681 8.56 -4.69 14.00
N ARG A 682 9.72 -5.23 14.41
CA ARG A 682 10.82 -5.59 13.50
C ARG A 682 10.38 -6.52 12.36
N GLN A 683 9.49 -7.48 12.61
CA GLN A 683 9.00 -8.35 11.53
C GLN A 683 8.14 -7.61 10.50
N LEU A 684 7.36 -6.62 10.93
CA LEU A 684 6.58 -5.78 10.03
C LEU A 684 7.52 -4.95 9.13
N PHE A 685 8.55 -4.33 9.70
CA PHE A 685 9.57 -3.61 8.90
C PHE A 685 10.31 -4.54 7.94
N LYS A 686 10.66 -5.77 8.36
CA LYS A 686 11.22 -6.81 7.46
C LYS A 686 10.28 -7.10 6.29
N SER A 687 8.97 -7.24 6.53
CA SER A 687 7.97 -7.49 5.49
C SER A 687 7.78 -6.32 4.51
N LYS A 688 8.21 -5.11 4.89
CA LYS A 688 8.15 -3.88 4.08
C LYS A 688 9.49 -3.53 3.42
N GLY A 689 10.44 -4.47 3.40
CA GLY A 689 11.74 -4.31 2.72
C GLY A 689 12.86 -3.72 3.59
N SER A 690 12.69 -3.61 4.91
CA SER A 690 13.76 -3.15 5.80
C SER A 690 14.64 -4.31 6.29
N PHE A 691 15.96 -4.14 6.27
CA PHE A 691 16.89 -5.11 6.84
C PHE A 691 17.22 -4.77 8.30
N ILE A 692 17.13 -5.78 9.18
CA ILE A 692 17.34 -5.65 10.63
C ILE A 692 18.44 -6.62 11.05
N LEU A 693 19.55 -6.07 11.54
CA LEU A 693 20.63 -6.85 12.13
C LEU A 693 20.35 -7.09 13.61
N GLU A 694 20.19 -8.35 13.99
CA GLU A 694 20.14 -8.80 15.39
C GLU A 694 21.55 -9.21 15.85
N ASN A 695 21.97 -8.72 17.02
CA ASN A 695 23.33 -8.89 17.53
C ASN A 695 23.59 -10.33 18.02
N GLU A 696 24.54 -11.03 17.36
CA GLU A 696 25.48 -11.91 18.05
C GLU A 696 26.92 -11.52 17.70
N LEU A 697 27.37 -10.42 18.33
CA LEU A 697 28.78 -10.16 18.57
C LEU A 697 28.91 -9.85 20.05
N LYS A 698 28.80 -10.88 20.89
CA LYS A 698 29.41 -10.84 22.22
C LYS A 698 30.89 -11.18 22.03
N GLN A 699 31.72 -10.16 22.17
CA GLN A 699 33.13 -10.31 22.49
C GLN A 699 33.29 -11.35 23.60
N LYS A 700 34.06 -12.41 23.35
CA LYS A 700 34.81 -13.05 24.43
C LYS A 700 36.25 -12.59 24.32
N GLN A 701 36.65 -11.88 25.37
CA GLN A 701 37.99 -11.43 25.65
C GLN A 701 38.98 -12.59 25.60
N SER A 702 40.07 -12.39 24.88
CA SER A 702 41.44 -12.53 25.39
C SER A 702 42.36 -11.71 24.50
#